data_AF-A0A832P5M1-F1
#
_entry.id   AF-A0A832P5M1-F1
#
_cell.length_a   1.000
_cell.length_b   1.000
_cell.length_c   1.000
_cell.angle_alpha   90.00
_cell.angle_beta   90.00
_cell.angle_gamma   90.00
#
_symmetry.space_group_name_H-M   'P 1'
#
loop_
_entity.id
_entity.type
_entity.pdbx_description
1 polymer ?
#
loop_
_entity_poly.entity_id
_entity_poly.type
_entity_poly.pdbx_seq_one_letter_code
_entity_poly.pdbx_strand_id
1 'polypeptide(L)'
;MKKLLYAPVVFFILILAATCCKKEDMVYYINSDPQTLHFEKDGGRDTVAVSSNSGWMVIIPENWCKTNFSSVETSYKTVFLSFSVEKNTTTKARSQDVVIRSKSNNTVQSVIRITQDGGEDPDDPEEPDTADTLLVLPAALEISCKGGTYGFSLVADTTWTYQGSSDSWCDLVPAQTEGARGQYQLTFKADTSKRSQIRTATLTFKTINDTLALLKVTQRPLGISVPEDLIDFRDDVNALRDLSSWMDSESTVHLLADLDMSSAGNWTPIGLHTNASNYSYDNSSMTGVFNGHDHKISNLTITQTSLRSAGLFGYVRMAEIKNLVLDETCSIILTPGQYQSLNAGGICGTLVAGTISNCHFNGIIRVSGKSTTTATGGIAGMTDIFPANKLSVVSGCTNGGSVQGLFSTGGIVGRQNGSIVTGCKNEAYARVRGTGAVGGVCGSSVTKSNINDSQNFGHVEGSDEKTGGISGEQFNTSVISDCTNHSGAVVKGTSRIGGICGYSVNSCNIKDCDNASDISGVSELGGICGVQYTNSSISGCSNTGTIMATGVSIDNNKGTGGVTGSNIGSEVVNSSNTGLVKGIGSVGGIAGYSNYVIKGCNNLAAIEGVRFVGGVAGMLVGSGFVISFCDNNGTVTASAGAGGIIGNLTDNASISFCNNLEGADVCATAGSAGGITGIAGSVKITGSIVSDCENHASISSGKRAGGIVAVGFGKIKDCLNTGVVSVPMTDDPIEETEGVQVDNIALAGGIAGISSSSIENGVNRGAISGYTAGGIVSHFISKLNIYKITNCKNSGQITGAKSSAGIVATITQGGFIEGVENTGNVTGSYNVGGVVAENMKGSLTNCVNSGQITGTESEMDNNYFTIGGICGFNRGGNLTDCVNSGPVTRNSQEGTNKFVGGVIGITDQGGVYNGGRLKGCSNSGSVSGYVDTTEGKNCFVGGFCGFFMFGPSPEDCTNTGTVNGEPASPENMYGGNN
;
A
#
# COMPACT_ATOMS: atom_id res chain seq x y z
N MET A 1 28.16 -40.11 31.13
CA MET A 1 28.46 -41.43 30.49
C MET A 1 27.93 -41.34 29.06
N LYS A 2 28.69 -41.51 27.96
CA LYS A 2 30.06 -41.93 27.72
C LYS A 2 30.72 -40.94 26.74
N LYS A 3 32.00 -40.65 27.02
CA LYS A 3 32.99 -40.03 26.14
C LYS A 3 33.50 -41.06 25.14
N LEU A 4 33.91 -40.60 23.96
CA LEU A 4 35.13 -41.00 23.23
C LEU A 4 35.38 -39.90 22.18
N LEU A 5 36.16 -38.86 22.50
CA LEU A 5 37.60 -38.70 22.22
C LEU A 5 38.00 -39.06 20.78
N TYR A 6 38.29 -38.04 19.95
CA TYR A 6 39.64 -37.76 19.43
C TYR A 6 39.74 -36.29 18.99
N ALA A 7 40.87 -35.66 19.34
CA ALA A 7 41.24 -34.28 19.07
C ALA A 7 42.03 -34.15 17.74
N PRO A 8 42.30 -32.93 17.22
CA PRO A 8 42.39 -32.56 15.80
C PRO A 8 43.83 -32.47 15.26
N VAL A 9 43.97 -32.01 13.99
CA VAL A 9 45.18 -31.64 13.19
C VAL A 9 45.39 -32.64 12.04
N VAL A 10 45.40 -32.33 10.74
CA VAL A 10 45.44 -31.10 9.95
C VAL A 10 45.16 -31.50 8.48
N PHE A 11 44.74 -30.56 7.63
CA PHE A 11 44.56 -30.67 6.18
C PHE A 11 43.43 -31.60 5.71
N PHE A 12 42.25 -31.02 5.46
CA PHE A 12 41.41 -31.22 4.25
C PHE A 12 40.01 -30.63 4.53
N ILE A 13 39.40 -30.02 3.52
CA ILE A 13 38.02 -29.48 3.49
C ILE A 13 37.88 -28.00 3.88
N LEU A 14 38.37 -27.14 2.98
CA LEU A 14 37.64 -25.97 2.52
C LEU A 14 37.46 -26.17 1.02
N ILE A 15 36.27 -25.84 0.49
CA ILE A 15 35.82 -25.94 -0.91
C ILE A 15 35.05 -27.23 -1.24
N LEU A 16 33.77 -27.25 -0.84
CA LEU A 16 32.73 -28.09 -1.44
C LEU A 16 31.44 -27.25 -1.49
N ALA A 17 31.42 -26.30 -2.41
CA ALA A 17 30.24 -25.52 -2.80
C ALA A 17 30.47 -24.96 -4.22
N ALA A 18 30.47 -25.84 -5.22
CA ALA A 18 30.30 -25.49 -6.65
C ALA A 18 30.24 -26.75 -7.50
N THR A 19 29.16 -27.52 -7.42
CA THR A 19 28.88 -28.60 -8.39
C THR A 19 27.42 -28.56 -8.80
N CYS A 20 27.09 -27.51 -9.56
CA CYS A 20 26.16 -27.56 -10.69
C CYS A 20 26.27 -26.26 -11.49
N CYS A 21 27.48 -25.95 -11.96
CA CYS A 21 27.61 -25.21 -13.21
C CYS A 21 28.30 -26.17 -14.15
N LYS A 22 27.63 -26.57 -15.23
CA LYS A 22 28.35 -27.01 -16.42
C LYS A 22 29.31 -25.87 -16.73
N LYS A 23 30.62 -26.12 -16.63
CA LYS A 23 31.61 -25.27 -17.26
C LYS A 23 31.15 -25.17 -18.71
N GLU A 24 30.76 -24.00 -19.16
CA GLU A 24 30.83 -23.74 -20.59
C GLU A 24 32.29 -24.00 -20.96
N ASP A 25 32.51 -25.07 -21.71
CA ASP A 25 33.84 -25.38 -22.23
C ASP A 25 34.26 -24.17 -23.06
N MET A 26 35.22 -23.42 -22.54
CA MET A 26 35.78 -22.26 -23.25
C MET A 26 36.40 -22.80 -24.55
N VAL A 27 35.72 -22.57 -25.67
CA VAL A 27 36.15 -23.06 -26.99
C VAL A 27 37.35 -22.23 -27.43
N TYR A 28 38.54 -22.78 -27.34
CA TYR A 28 39.75 -22.15 -27.83
C TYR A 28 39.78 -22.18 -29.36
N TYR A 29 40.16 -21.07 -29.99
CA TYR A 29 40.38 -20.99 -31.43
C TYR A 29 41.74 -20.37 -31.75
N ILE A 30 42.32 -20.77 -32.88
CA ILE A 30 43.47 -20.13 -33.52
C ILE A 30 43.17 -20.11 -35.00
N ASN A 31 43.10 -18.91 -35.58
CA ASN A 31 42.96 -18.71 -37.01
C ASN A 31 44.17 -17.95 -37.53
N SER A 32 44.70 -18.37 -38.68
CA SER A 32 45.79 -17.68 -39.38
C SER A 32 45.39 -17.39 -40.82
N ASP A 33 45.65 -16.17 -41.29
CA ASP A 33 45.34 -15.74 -42.66
C ASP A 33 46.50 -14.89 -43.23
N PRO A 34 47.11 -15.27 -44.37
CA PRO A 34 46.83 -16.45 -45.19
C PRO A 34 47.33 -17.77 -44.58
N GLN A 35 46.73 -18.90 -44.96
CA GLN A 35 47.14 -20.27 -44.56
C GLN A 35 48.22 -20.88 -45.48
N THR A 36 48.63 -20.18 -46.53
CA THR A 36 49.73 -20.61 -47.40
C THR A 36 50.57 -19.38 -47.75
N LEU A 37 51.89 -19.54 -47.67
CA LEU A 37 52.85 -18.56 -48.17
C LEU A 37 53.70 -19.22 -49.25
N HIS A 38 53.93 -18.47 -50.32
CA HIS A 38 54.73 -18.90 -51.44
C HIS A 38 55.91 -17.95 -51.64
N PHE A 39 57.11 -18.51 -51.82
CA PHE A 39 58.34 -17.76 -52.01
C PHE A 39 59.06 -18.25 -53.27
N GLU A 40 59.54 -17.32 -54.08
CA GLU A 40 60.43 -17.67 -55.19
C GLU A 40 61.78 -18.21 -54.67
N LYS A 41 62.59 -18.78 -55.57
CA LYS A 41 63.89 -19.40 -55.28
C LYS A 41 64.80 -18.54 -54.40
N ASP A 42 64.82 -17.22 -54.59
CA ASP A 42 65.71 -16.32 -53.85
C ASP A 42 65.31 -16.09 -52.39
N GLY A 43 64.11 -16.53 -51.99
CA GLY A 43 63.58 -16.33 -50.64
C GLY A 43 63.10 -14.90 -50.40
N GLY A 44 62.75 -14.56 -49.16
CA GLY A 44 62.17 -13.26 -48.86
C GLY A 44 61.50 -13.18 -47.49
N ARG A 45 60.69 -12.14 -47.28
CA ARG A 45 59.85 -11.99 -46.09
C ARG A 45 58.39 -11.80 -46.44
N ASP A 46 57.52 -12.43 -45.67
CA ASP A 46 56.07 -12.22 -45.74
C ASP A 46 55.44 -12.34 -44.34
N THR A 47 54.17 -11.99 -44.19
CA THR A 47 53.46 -11.93 -42.90
C THR A 47 52.13 -12.66 -42.91
N VAL A 48 51.79 -13.24 -41.76
CA VAL A 48 50.50 -13.89 -41.51
C VAL A 48 49.84 -13.27 -40.29
N ALA A 49 48.57 -12.90 -40.41
CA ALA A 49 47.75 -12.42 -39.31
C ALA A 49 47.21 -13.61 -38.51
N VAL A 50 47.43 -13.61 -37.19
CA VAL A 50 46.98 -14.69 -36.31
C VAL A 50 46.07 -14.15 -35.23
N SER A 51 44.84 -14.65 -35.23
CA SER A 51 43.79 -14.30 -34.27
C SER A 51 43.49 -15.51 -33.38
N SER A 52 43.59 -15.33 -32.08
CA SER A 52 43.30 -16.38 -31.09
C SER A 52 42.70 -15.76 -29.83
N ASN A 53 41.95 -16.57 -29.08
CA ASN A 53 41.52 -16.29 -27.71
C ASN A 53 42.42 -16.99 -26.64
N SER A 54 43.62 -17.46 -27.03
CA SER A 54 44.60 -18.11 -26.15
C SER A 54 46.05 -17.74 -26.50
N GLY A 55 46.98 -17.97 -25.58
CA GLY A 55 48.41 -17.96 -25.90
C GLY A 55 48.78 -19.14 -26.80
N TRP A 56 49.79 -18.98 -27.64
CA TRP A 56 50.19 -19.97 -28.64
C TRP A 56 51.69 -19.98 -28.91
N MET A 57 52.18 -21.03 -29.56
CA MET A 57 53.58 -21.18 -29.96
C MET A 57 53.69 -21.60 -31.42
N VAL A 58 54.80 -21.26 -32.06
CA VAL A 58 55.10 -21.57 -33.47
C VAL A 58 56.12 -22.69 -33.55
N ILE A 59 55.82 -23.72 -34.34
CA ILE A 59 56.68 -24.88 -34.56
C ILE A 59 57.07 -24.91 -36.04
N ILE A 60 58.36 -24.77 -36.31
CA ILE A 60 58.95 -24.70 -37.65
C ILE A 60 59.87 -25.92 -37.84
N PRO A 61 59.55 -26.86 -38.76
CA PRO A 61 60.31 -28.11 -38.90
C PRO A 61 61.73 -27.96 -39.49
N GLU A 62 61.90 -27.07 -40.48
CA GLU A 62 63.15 -26.91 -41.21
C GLU A 62 63.71 -25.49 -41.06
N ASN A 63 65.04 -25.37 -41.01
CA ASN A 63 65.72 -24.13 -40.60
C ASN A 63 65.83 -23.05 -41.69
N TRP A 64 65.39 -23.37 -42.92
CA TRP A 64 65.39 -22.41 -44.04
C TRP A 64 64.25 -21.39 -43.95
N CYS A 65 63.32 -21.57 -43.02
CA CYS A 65 62.29 -20.60 -42.65
C CYS A 65 62.45 -20.19 -41.18
N LYS A 66 62.34 -18.90 -40.87
CA LYS A 66 62.40 -18.34 -39.51
C LYS A 66 61.26 -17.37 -39.29
N THR A 67 60.87 -17.14 -38.04
CA THR A 67 59.84 -16.15 -37.69
C THR A 67 60.34 -15.15 -36.65
N ASN A 68 59.70 -13.98 -36.59
CA ASN A 68 59.99 -12.94 -35.60
C ASN A 68 59.50 -13.29 -34.18
N PHE A 69 58.50 -14.17 -34.05
CA PHE A 69 57.98 -14.62 -32.74
C PHE A 69 57.86 -16.14 -32.67
N SER A 70 58.53 -16.77 -31.70
CA SER A 70 58.41 -18.20 -31.46
C SER A 70 57.20 -18.56 -30.57
N SER A 71 56.66 -17.60 -29.79
CA SER A 71 55.43 -17.78 -29.02
C SER A 71 54.83 -16.45 -28.54
N VAL A 72 53.55 -16.51 -28.15
CA VAL A 72 52.79 -15.42 -27.51
C VAL A 72 52.09 -15.98 -26.26
N GLU A 73 52.15 -15.28 -25.13
CA GLU A 73 51.62 -15.79 -23.84
C GLU A 73 50.10 -15.60 -23.68
N THR A 74 49.51 -14.55 -24.26
CA THR A 74 48.06 -14.30 -24.24
C THR A 74 47.61 -13.65 -25.55
N SER A 75 46.41 -13.97 -26.06
CA SER A 75 45.88 -13.32 -27.27
C SER A 75 44.38 -13.09 -27.18
N TYR A 76 43.97 -11.84 -27.44
CA TYR A 76 42.59 -11.34 -27.65
C TYR A 76 42.55 -10.29 -28.78
N LYS A 77 43.66 -10.16 -29.51
CA LYS A 77 43.90 -9.22 -30.62
C LYS A 77 44.79 -9.90 -31.65
N THR A 78 44.61 -9.56 -32.92
CA THR A 78 45.37 -10.12 -34.04
C THR A 78 46.86 -9.78 -33.92
N VAL A 79 47.72 -10.77 -34.10
CA VAL A 79 49.19 -10.67 -34.06
C VAL A 79 49.75 -11.00 -35.44
N PHE A 80 50.65 -10.17 -35.97
CA PHE A 80 51.29 -10.41 -37.26
C PHE A 80 52.63 -11.14 -37.10
N LEU A 81 52.68 -12.39 -37.57
CA LEU A 81 53.89 -13.21 -37.64
C LEU A 81 54.59 -12.97 -38.97
N SER A 82 55.83 -12.51 -38.94
CA SER A 82 56.66 -12.35 -40.14
C SER A 82 57.56 -13.56 -40.31
N PHE A 83 57.49 -14.21 -41.48
CA PHE A 83 58.36 -15.30 -41.88
C PHE A 83 59.49 -14.79 -42.78
N SER A 84 60.71 -15.22 -42.51
CA SER A 84 61.90 -14.99 -43.35
C SER A 84 62.37 -16.33 -43.92
N VAL A 85 62.34 -16.46 -45.24
CA VAL A 85 62.72 -17.66 -45.99
C VAL A 85 64.05 -17.44 -46.69
N GLU A 86 65.01 -18.34 -46.48
CA GLU A 86 66.34 -18.30 -47.09
C GLU A 86 66.30 -18.79 -48.56
N LYS A 87 67.26 -18.37 -49.40
CA LYS A 87 67.38 -18.80 -50.80
C LYS A 87 67.46 -20.33 -50.93
N ASN A 88 66.69 -20.91 -51.86
CA ASN A 88 66.79 -22.32 -52.23
C ASN A 88 67.86 -22.50 -53.32
N THR A 89 68.95 -23.19 -52.98
CA THR A 89 70.08 -23.44 -53.90
C THR A 89 69.92 -24.72 -54.71
N THR A 90 68.85 -25.48 -54.50
CA THR A 90 68.58 -26.76 -55.18
C THR A 90 67.63 -26.58 -56.36
N THR A 91 67.63 -27.50 -57.32
CA THR A 91 66.71 -27.51 -58.46
C THR A 91 65.33 -28.09 -58.12
N LYS A 92 65.11 -28.54 -56.88
CA LYS A 92 63.83 -29.05 -56.41
C LYS A 92 63.14 -28.03 -55.53
N ALA A 93 61.85 -27.80 -55.79
CA ALA A 93 61.01 -27.04 -54.86
C ALA A 93 60.97 -27.72 -53.48
N ARG A 94 60.90 -26.92 -52.43
CA ARG A 94 60.81 -27.37 -51.04
C ARG A 94 59.60 -26.76 -50.37
N SER A 95 58.99 -27.49 -49.44
CA SER A 95 57.87 -26.98 -48.67
C SER A 95 57.91 -27.50 -47.24
N GLN A 96 57.38 -26.73 -46.30
CA GLN A 96 57.19 -27.15 -44.91
C GLN A 96 55.88 -26.60 -44.36
N ASP A 97 55.30 -27.32 -43.41
CA ASP A 97 54.15 -26.85 -42.65
C ASP A 97 54.63 -26.24 -41.33
N VAL A 98 54.28 -24.97 -41.11
CA VAL A 98 54.48 -24.28 -39.84
C VAL A 98 53.20 -24.40 -39.02
N VAL A 99 53.32 -24.92 -37.81
CA VAL A 99 52.17 -25.15 -36.93
C VAL A 99 52.14 -24.10 -35.83
N ILE A 100 51.02 -23.39 -35.73
CA ILE A 100 50.71 -22.49 -34.63
C ILE A 100 49.77 -23.21 -33.68
N ARG A 101 50.23 -23.56 -32.49
CA ARG A 101 49.50 -24.40 -31.55
C ARG A 101 49.15 -23.64 -30.29
N SER A 102 47.92 -23.82 -29.81
CA SER A 102 47.48 -23.21 -28.55
C SER A 102 48.26 -23.83 -27.38
N LYS A 103 48.74 -22.97 -26.48
CA LYS A 103 49.32 -23.37 -25.20
C LYS A 103 48.24 -23.84 -24.22
N SER A 104 46.98 -23.42 -24.42
CA SER A 104 45.84 -23.74 -23.55
C SER A 104 45.11 -25.02 -23.97
N ASN A 105 45.14 -25.38 -25.26
CA ASN A 105 44.64 -26.67 -25.75
C ASN A 105 45.45 -27.16 -26.96
N ASN A 106 46.24 -28.23 -26.78
CA ASN A 106 47.15 -28.73 -27.82
C ASN A 106 46.45 -29.33 -29.06
N THR A 107 45.14 -29.60 -29.02
CA THR A 107 44.37 -30.03 -30.19
C THR A 107 43.93 -28.86 -31.06
N VAL A 108 44.00 -27.62 -30.56
CA VAL A 108 43.66 -26.40 -31.29
C VAL A 108 44.93 -25.83 -31.90
N GLN A 109 45.03 -25.90 -33.23
CA GLN A 109 46.17 -25.42 -33.99
C GLN A 109 45.73 -24.88 -35.36
N SER A 110 46.50 -23.94 -35.89
CA SER A 110 46.43 -23.54 -37.29
C SER A 110 47.73 -23.92 -38.00
N VAL A 111 47.63 -24.37 -39.24
CA VAL A 111 48.78 -24.79 -40.04
C VAL A 111 48.94 -23.83 -41.19
N ILE A 112 50.16 -23.33 -41.37
CA ILE A 112 50.54 -22.45 -42.48
C ILE A 112 51.52 -23.23 -43.34
N ARG A 113 51.16 -23.49 -44.60
CA ARG A 113 52.06 -24.15 -45.54
C ARG A 113 52.98 -23.13 -46.19
N ILE A 114 54.29 -23.32 -46.05
CA ILE A 114 55.30 -22.48 -46.69
C ILE A 114 55.91 -23.28 -47.85
N THR A 115 55.80 -22.76 -49.06
CA THR A 115 56.37 -23.35 -50.28
C THR A 115 57.45 -22.44 -50.85
N GLN A 116 58.51 -23.03 -51.39
CA GLN A 116 59.57 -22.31 -52.06
C GLN A 116 60.08 -23.06 -53.30
N ASP A 117 60.23 -22.35 -54.40
CA ASP A 117 60.64 -22.94 -55.68
C ASP A 117 62.10 -23.41 -55.72
N GLY A 118 62.39 -24.35 -56.62
CA GLY A 118 63.74 -24.79 -56.98
C GLY A 118 64.33 -23.98 -58.15
N GLY A 119 65.62 -24.13 -58.44
CA GLY A 119 66.24 -23.56 -59.64
C GLY A 119 65.89 -24.25 -60.95
N GLU A 120 65.76 -23.47 -62.02
CA GLU A 120 65.35 -23.88 -63.38
C GLU A 120 66.29 -24.86 -64.10
N ASP A 121 65.69 -25.76 -64.89
CA ASP A 121 66.29 -26.66 -65.89
C ASP A 121 66.11 -26.01 -67.29
N PRO A 122 67.11 -25.95 -68.19
CA PRO A 122 67.10 -25.00 -69.32
C PRO A 122 66.24 -25.36 -70.55
N ASP A 123 65.52 -26.48 -70.58
CA ASP A 123 64.84 -26.96 -71.80
C ASP A 123 63.43 -27.56 -71.51
N ASP A 124 62.37 -26.73 -71.39
CA ASP A 124 60.96 -27.11 -71.70
C ASP A 124 60.05 -25.85 -71.81
N PRO A 125 59.10 -25.77 -72.77
CA PRO A 125 58.35 -24.54 -73.09
C PRO A 125 56.98 -24.43 -72.38
N GLU A 126 56.69 -23.20 -71.93
CA GLU A 126 55.41 -22.57 -71.48
C GLU A 126 54.25 -23.45 -70.96
N GLU A 127 53.94 -23.30 -69.66
CA GLU A 127 52.58 -22.97 -69.19
C GLU A 127 52.64 -21.89 -68.08
N PRO A 128 51.72 -20.91 -68.07
CA PRO A 128 51.82 -19.69 -67.28
C PRO A 128 51.10 -19.82 -65.94
N ASP A 129 51.68 -19.30 -64.85
CA ASP A 129 50.88 -18.94 -63.68
C ASP A 129 51.36 -17.61 -63.10
N THR A 130 51.05 -16.54 -63.83
CA THR A 130 50.94 -15.19 -63.28
C THR A 130 49.66 -15.12 -62.46
N ALA A 131 49.65 -15.73 -61.27
CA ALA A 131 48.58 -15.50 -60.32
C ALA A 131 48.78 -14.12 -59.66
N ASP A 132 48.35 -13.06 -60.37
CA ASP A 132 48.25 -11.71 -59.81
C ASP A 132 47.24 -11.73 -58.65
N THR A 133 47.71 -11.53 -57.41
CA THR A 133 46.91 -11.48 -56.18
C THR A 133 46.36 -10.07 -55.94
N LEU A 134 45.03 -9.96 -55.88
CA LEU A 134 44.31 -8.74 -55.51
C LEU A 134 43.29 -9.05 -54.41
N LEU A 135 43.41 -8.41 -53.25
CA LEU A 135 42.59 -8.67 -52.07
C LEU A 135 42.01 -7.39 -51.50
N VAL A 136 40.69 -7.38 -51.26
CA VAL A 136 40.00 -6.34 -50.49
C VAL A 136 39.72 -6.88 -49.09
N LEU A 137 40.13 -6.14 -48.06
CA LEU A 137 39.98 -6.50 -46.66
C LEU A 137 39.22 -5.38 -45.91
N PRO A 138 38.01 -5.64 -45.39
CA PRO A 138 37.23 -6.88 -45.55
C PRO A 138 36.62 -7.01 -46.96
N ALA A 139 36.34 -8.23 -47.42
CA ALA A 139 35.68 -8.48 -48.72
C ALA A 139 34.19 -8.11 -48.74
N ALA A 140 33.57 -7.96 -47.56
CA ALA A 140 32.21 -7.48 -47.41
C ALA A 140 32.11 -6.56 -46.19
N LEU A 141 31.28 -5.52 -46.29
CA LEU A 141 31.00 -4.59 -45.21
C LEU A 141 29.50 -4.35 -45.09
N GLU A 142 28.97 -4.46 -43.87
CA GLU A 142 27.60 -4.02 -43.58
C GLU A 142 27.61 -2.68 -42.87
N ILE A 143 26.85 -1.73 -43.41
CA ILE A 143 26.83 -0.35 -42.94
C ILE A 143 25.43 0.09 -42.50
N SER A 144 25.40 1.05 -41.59
CA SER A 144 24.17 1.65 -41.07
C SER A 144 23.35 2.36 -42.16
N CYS A 145 22.04 2.48 -41.94
CA CYS A 145 21.11 3.21 -42.78
C CYS A 145 21.49 4.69 -43.01
N LYS A 146 22.30 5.28 -42.11
CA LYS A 146 22.80 6.64 -42.25
C LYS A 146 23.71 6.83 -43.45
N GLY A 147 24.36 5.76 -43.93
CA GLY A 147 25.45 5.87 -44.88
C GLY A 147 26.63 6.65 -44.29
N GLY A 148 27.50 7.17 -45.15
CA GLY A 148 28.72 7.88 -44.72
C GLY A 148 29.97 7.39 -45.42
N THR A 149 31.13 7.69 -44.85
CA THR A 149 32.43 7.34 -45.42
C THR A 149 33.06 6.20 -44.62
N TYR A 150 33.50 5.16 -45.32
CA TYR A 150 34.05 3.95 -44.71
C TYR A 150 35.41 3.61 -45.32
N GLY A 151 36.37 3.21 -44.48
CA GLY A 151 37.69 2.78 -44.90
C GLY A 151 37.77 1.28 -45.14
N PHE A 152 38.59 0.86 -46.11
CA PHE A 152 38.93 -0.53 -46.36
C PHE A 152 40.37 -0.63 -46.90
N SER A 153 40.97 -1.82 -46.80
CA SER A 153 42.30 -2.08 -47.33
C SER A 153 42.23 -2.80 -48.67
N LEU A 154 43.06 -2.40 -49.62
CA LEU A 154 43.30 -3.11 -50.88
C LEU A 154 44.78 -3.53 -50.93
N VAL A 155 45.05 -4.82 -51.14
CA VAL A 155 46.40 -5.37 -51.29
C VAL A 155 46.53 -5.90 -52.70
N ALA A 156 47.52 -5.43 -53.45
CA ALA A 156 47.81 -5.85 -54.81
C ALA A 156 49.28 -6.25 -54.92
N ASP A 157 49.58 -7.38 -55.55
CA ASP A 157 50.97 -7.78 -55.87
C ASP A 157 51.42 -7.28 -57.26
N THR A 158 50.51 -6.69 -58.02
CA THR A 158 50.69 -6.14 -59.36
C THR A 158 49.98 -4.78 -59.49
N THR A 159 50.00 -4.17 -60.68
CA THR A 159 49.19 -2.99 -60.97
C THR A 159 47.70 -3.30 -60.99
N TRP A 160 46.89 -2.45 -60.36
CA TRP A 160 45.45 -2.56 -60.25
C TRP A 160 44.74 -1.26 -60.64
N THR A 161 43.47 -1.38 -61.00
CA THR A 161 42.57 -0.28 -61.37
C THR A 161 41.19 -0.47 -60.73
N TYR A 162 40.54 0.62 -60.36
CA TYR A 162 39.14 0.63 -59.91
C TYR A 162 38.21 0.64 -61.13
N GLN A 163 37.31 -0.34 -61.21
CA GLN A 163 36.40 -0.55 -62.33
C GLN A 163 35.02 0.11 -62.13
N GLY A 164 34.80 0.74 -60.98
CA GLY A 164 33.53 1.37 -60.63
C GLY A 164 32.70 0.55 -59.64
N SER A 165 31.56 1.13 -59.28
CA SER A 165 30.57 0.52 -58.41
C SER A 165 29.38 0.00 -59.22
N SER A 166 28.76 -1.09 -58.75
CA SER A 166 27.50 -1.58 -59.33
C SER A 166 26.35 -0.59 -59.20
N ASP A 167 26.41 0.32 -58.22
CA ASP A 167 25.35 1.28 -57.94
C ASP A 167 25.90 2.64 -57.48
N SER A 168 25.31 3.71 -57.97
CA SER A 168 25.76 5.09 -57.71
C SER A 168 25.60 5.56 -56.26
N TRP A 169 24.89 4.79 -55.42
CA TRP A 169 24.71 5.14 -54.01
C TRP A 169 25.93 4.82 -53.16
N CYS A 170 26.85 3.98 -53.64
CA CYS A 170 28.05 3.58 -52.90
C CYS A 170 29.22 3.61 -53.87
N ASP A 171 30.13 4.57 -53.75
CA ASP A 171 31.23 4.72 -54.70
C ASP A 171 32.53 5.12 -54.01
N LEU A 172 33.66 4.82 -54.64
CA LEU A 172 34.98 5.14 -54.14
C LEU A 172 35.14 6.67 -54.02
N VAL A 173 35.66 7.15 -52.90
CA VAL A 173 36.04 8.56 -52.78
C VAL A 173 37.35 8.75 -53.55
N PRO A 174 37.40 9.60 -54.59
CA PRO A 174 38.52 9.65 -55.52
C PRO A 174 39.75 10.29 -54.89
N ALA A 175 40.57 9.47 -54.24
CA ALA A 175 41.93 9.79 -53.83
C ALA A 175 42.96 8.97 -54.63
N GLN A 176 42.57 7.76 -55.06
CA GLN A 176 43.41 6.87 -55.83
C GLN A 176 42.56 5.78 -56.52
N THR A 177 42.48 5.80 -57.86
CA THR A 177 41.67 4.86 -58.67
C THR A 177 42.51 3.81 -59.38
N GLU A 178 43.83 3.86 -59.23
CA GLU A 178 44.79 2.90 -59.76
C GLU A 178 46.03 2.88 -58.88
N GLY A 179 46.81 1.80 -58.90
CA GLY A 179 48.03 1.68 -58.12
C GLY A 179 48.93 0.57 -58.62
N ALA A 180 50.19 0.62 -58.22
CA ALA A 180 51.16 -0.45 -58.45
C ALA A 180 51.04 -1.53 -57.36
N ARG A 181 51.99 -2.47 -57.33
CA ARG A 181 52.16 -3.42 -56.24
C ARG A 181 52.26 -2.69 -54.89
N GLY A 182 51.40 -3.04 -53.93
CA GLY A 182 51.40 -2.46 -52.59
C GLY A 182 50.09 -2.63 -51.82
N GLN A 183 50.06 -2.07 -50.61
CA GLN A 183 48.86 -2.00 -49.77
C GLN A 183 48.33 -0.57 -49.71
N TYR A 184 47.03 -0.42 -49.91
CA TYR A 184 46.32 0.85 -50.01
C TYR A 184 45.23 0.94 -48.95
N GLN A 185 45.13 2.10 -48.30
CA GLN A 185 44.00 2.45 -47.45
C GLN A 185 43.05 3.32 -48.25
N LEU A 186 41.94 2.74 -48.69
CA LEU A 186 40.96 3.39 -49.55
C LEU A 186 39.70 3.71 -48.75
N THR A 187 38.92 4.66 -49.25
CA THR A 187 37.63 5.00 -48.66
C THR A 187 36.54 5.02 -49.71
N PHE A 188 35.37 4.52 -49.37
CA PHE A 188 34.17 4.68 -50.18
C PHE A 188 33.15 5.52 -49.42
N LYS A 189 32.26 6.16 -50.16
CA LYS A 189 31.14 6.93 -49.63
C LYS A 189 29.83 6.24 -50.01
N ALA A 190 29.06 5.88 -49.01
CA ALA A 190 27.66 5.50 -49.15
C ALA A 190 26.76 6.73 -48.97
N ASP A 191 25.76 6.88 -49.84
CA ASP A 191 24.78 7.95 -49.75
C ASP A 191 23.88 7.79 -48.52
N THR A 192 23.23 8.90 -48.16
CA THR A 192 22.37 9.01 -46.98
C THR A 192 20.89 8.83 -47.33
N SER A 193 20.57 8.22 -48.47
CA SER A 193 19.18 8.07 -48.93
C SER A 193 18.46 7.00 -48.11
N LYS A 194 17.30 7.39 -47.58
CA LYS A 194 16.49 6.58 -46.68
C LYS A 194 15.79 5.46 -47.45
N ARG A 195 16.08 4.20 -47.12
CA ARG A 195 15.47 3.01 -47.74
C ARG A 195 14.92 2.09 -46.67
N SER A 196 13.68 1.63 -46.83
CA SER A 196 13.05 0.65 -45.94
C SER A 196 13.47 -0.79 -46.20
N GLN A 197 14.24 -1.03 -47.26
CA GLN A 197 14.77 -2.33 -47.64
C GLN A 197 16.29 -2.31 -47.68
N ILE A 198 16.89 -3.47 -47.40
CA ILE A 198 18.33 -3.70 -47.58
C ILE A 198 18.69 -3.46 -49.05
N ARG A 199 19.85 -2.84 -49.29
CA ARG A 199 20.45 -2.75 -50.63
C ARG A 199 21.95 -3.04 -50.58
N THR A 200 22.48 -3.56 -51.68
CA THR A 200 23.90 -3.94 -51.78
C THR A 200 24.51 -3.36 -53.04
N ALA A 201 25.71 -2.80 -52.91
CA ALA A 201 26.56 -2.36 -54.01
C ALA A 201 27.87 -3.15 -54.00
N THR A 202 28.49 -3.32 -55.16
CA THR A 202 29.78 -4.01 -55.29
C THR A 202 30.78 -3.07 -55.93
N LEU A 203 31.84 -2.73 -55.20
CA LEU A 203 32.99 -1.99 -55.74
C LEU A 203 33.97 -3.00 -56.32
N THR A 204 34.32 -2.82 -57.60
CA THR A 204 35.13 -3.77 -58.35
C THR A 204 36.53 -3.23 -58.61
N PHE A 205 37.55 -4.00 -58.27
CA PHE A 205 38.95 -3.71 -58.53
C PHE A 205 39.51 -4.80 -59.44
N LYS A 206 40.42 -4.44 -60.34
CA LYS A 206 40.93 -5.33 -61.38
C LYS A 206 42.42 -5.16 -61.61
N THR A 207 43.15 -6.25 -61.74
CA THR A 207 44.57 -6.24 -62.13
C THR A 207 44.77 -6.19 -63.64
N ILE A 208 46.01 -5.98 -64.09
CA ILE A 208 46.38 -6.04 -65.52
C ILE A 208 46.18 -7.43 -66.14
N ASN A 209 46.25 -8.50 -65.35
CA ASN A 209 46.00 -9.88 -65.79
C ASN A 209 44.55 -10.33 -65.52
N ASP A 210 43.62 -9.40 -65.43
CA ASP A 210 42.18 -9.63 -65.27
C ASP A 210 41.70 -10.26 -63.94
N THR A 211 42.54 -10.37 -62.90
CA THR A 211 42.10 -10.79 -61.54
C THR A 211 41.20 -9.74 -60.91
N LEU A 212 40.05 -10.16 -60.37
CA LEU A 212 39.09 -9.27 -59.70
C LEU A 212 39.14 -9.38 -58.17
N ALA A 213 39.03 -8.24 -57.50
CA ALA A 213 38.70 -8.16 -56.09
C ALA A 213 37.43 -7.33 -55.88
N LEU A 214 36.53 -7.84 -55.05
CA LEU A 214 35.20 -7.27 -54.84
C LEU A 214 35.06 -6.83 -53.40
N LEU A 215 34.58 -5.60 -53.19
CA LEU A 215 34.05 -5.16 -51.92
C LEU A 215 32.52 -5.12 -52.01
N LYS A 216 31.86 -6.04 -51.32
CA LYS A 216 30.40 -6.07 -51.21
C LYS A 216 29.94 -5.19 -50.05
N VAL A 217 29.29 -4.07 -50.35
CA VAL A 217 28.76 -3.15 -49.33
C VAL A 217 27.26 -3.31 -49.24
N THR A 218 26.77 -3.77 -48.08
CA THR A 218 25.34 -3.89 -47.80
C THR A 218 24.91 -2.80 -46.83
N GLN A 219 23.95 -1.97 -47.21
CA GLN A 219 23.34 -0.99 -46.31
C GLN A 219 22.07 -1.56 -45.68
N ARG A 220 22.01 -1.49 -44.35
CA ARG A 220 20.85 -1.90 -43.55
C ARG A 220 19.65 -0.96 -43.76
N PRO A 221 18.41 -1.45 -43.60
CA PRO A 221 17.20 -0.64 -43.78
C PRO A 221 17.12 0.49 -42.75
N LEU A 222 16.33 1.53 -43.05
CA LEU A 222 16.09 2.68 -42.20
C LEU A 222 15.56 2.25 -40.82
N GLY A 223 16.42 2.32 -39.81
CA GLY A 223 16.12 1.94 -38.44
C GLY A 223 17.33 1.35 -37.73
N ILE A 224 17.06 0.72 -36.60
CA ILE A 224 18.04 0.10 -35.71
C ILE A 224 17.83 -1.41 -35.80
N SER A 225 18.82 -2.15 -36.27
CA SER A 225 18.70 -3.59 -36.53
C SER A 225 19.79 -4.44 -35.86
N VAL A 226 20.87 -3.79 -35.41
CA VAL A 226 21.96 -4.41 -34.66
C VAL A 226 22.39 -3.51 -33.50
N PRO A 227 23.06 -4.04 -32.45
CA PRO A 227 23.50 -3.24 -31.29
C PRO A 227 24.35 -2.02 -31.67
N GLU A 228 25.17 -2.14 -32.72
CA GLU A 228 26.01 -1.06 -33.24
C GLU A 228 25.16 0.12 -33.76
N ASP A 229 24.00 -0.15 -34.39
CA ASP A 229 23.09 0.90 -34.84
C ASP A 229 22.55 1.70 -33.64
N LEU A 230 22.24 1.04 -32.53
CA LEU A 230 21.72 1.68 -31.32
C LEU A 230 22.82 2.51 -30.61
N ILE A 231 24.06 2.02 -30.63
CA ILE A 231 25.26 2.73 -30.13
C ILE A 231 25.48 4.01 -30.96
N ASP A 232 25.44 3.91 -32.29
CA ASP A 232 25.61 5.08 -33.17
C ASP A 232 24.47 6.10 -33.03
N PHE A 233 23.23 5.62 -32.92
CA PHE A 233 22.06 6.48 -32.66
C PHE A 233 22.20 7.21 -31.32
N ARG A 234 22.58 6.49 -30.26
CA ARG A 234 22.88 7.07 -28.94
C ARG A 234 23.94 8.16 -29.05
N ASP A 235 25.03 7.90 -29.77
CA ASP A 235 26.14 8.84 -29.87
C ASP A 235 25.76 10.09 -30.67
N ASP A 236 24.93 9.94 -31.72
CA ASP A 236 24.35 11.07 -32.44
C ASP A 236 23.44 11.92 -31.55
N VAL A 237 22.55 11.29 -30.78
CA VAL A 237 21.69 11.95 -29.79
C VAL A 237 22.52 12.71 -28.75
N ASN A 238 23.51 12.03 -28.15
CA ASN A 238 24.33 12.61 -27.08
C ASN A 238 25.25 13.72 -27.59
N ALA A 239 25.59 13.72 -28.88
CA ALA A 239 26.33 14.78 -29.55
C ALA A 239 25.43 15.91 -30.09
N LEU A 240 24.10 15.86 -29.86
CA LEU A 240 23.11 16.81 -30.38
C LEU A 240 23.17 16.97 -31.91
N ARG A 241 23.42 15.87 -32.62
CA ARG A 241 23.46 15.85 -34.10
C ARG A 241 22.04 15.78 -34.67
N ASP A 242 21.91 16.12 -35.96
CA ASP A 242 20.67 15.92 -36.69
C ASP A 242 20.32 14.43 -36.77
N LEU A 243 19.12 14.08 -36.31
CA LEU A 243 18.62 12.71 -36.27
C LEU A 243 17.83 12.33 -37.52
N SER A 244 17.69 13.24 -38.49
CA SER A 244 16.90 13.00 -39.70
C SER A 244 17.33 11.74 -40.46
N SER A 245 18.61 11.34 -40.41
CA SER A 245 19.12 10.11 -41.05
C SER A 245 18.60 8.81 -40.43
N TRP A 246 18.09 8.88 -39.20
CA TRP A 246 17.52 7.73 -38.48
C TRP A 246 16.00 7.66 -38.58
N MET A 247 15.36 8.71 -39.11
CA MET A 247 13.92 8.90 -39.08
C MET A 247 13.25 8.69 -40.44
N ASP A 248 12.06 8.13 -40.44
CA ASP A 248 11.16 8.11 -41.60
C ASP A 248 10.55 9.50 -41.92
N SER A 249 9.56 9.56 -42.81
CA SER A 249 8.85 10.81 -43.15
C SER A 249 8.00 11.36 -42.01
N GLU A 250 7.63 10.52 -41.05
CA GLU A 250 6.81 10.84 -39.89
C GLU A 250 7.66 11.16 -38.65
N SER A 251 8.97 11.33 -38.80
CA SER A 251 9.92 11.55 -37.70
C SER A 251 9.99 10.37 -36.72
N THR A 252 9.86 9.14 -37.21
CA THR A 252 9.93 7.91 -36.40
C THR A 252 11.24 7.17 -36.61
N VAL A 253 11.91 6.82 -35.50
CA VAL A 253 13.01 5.86 -35.44
C VAL A 253 12.44 4.48 -35.12
N HIS A 254 12.78 3.48 -35.91
CA HIS A 254 12.26 2.11 -35.78
C HIS A 254 13.32 1.15 -35.26
N LEU A 255 12.98 0.39 -34.23
CA LEU A 255 13.68 -0.84 -33.92
C LEU A 255 13.17 -1.96 -34.84
N LEU A 256 14.07 -2.72 -35.45
CA LEU A 256 13.75 -3.70 -36.50
C LEU A 256 14.06 -5.14 -36.10
N ALA A 257 14.70 -5.33 -34.94
CA ALA A 257 15.09 -6.62 -34.39
C ALA A 257 15.29 -6.52 -32.88
N ASP A 258 15.25 -7.66 -32.21
CA ASP A 258 15.70 -7.79 -30.82
C ASP A 258 17.21 -7.55 -30.75
N LEU A 259 17.68 -6.86 -29.70
CA LEU A 259 19.08 -6.47 -29.54
C LEU A 259 19.70 -7.04 -28.26
N ASP A 260 20.82 -7.75 -28.41
CA ASP A 260 21.69 -8.13 -27.30
C ASP A 260 22.79 -7.08 -27.08
N MET A 261 22.75 -6.40 -25.94
CA MET A 261 23.67 -5.31 -25.59
C MET A 261 24.93 -5.78 -24.86
N SER A 262 25.22 -7.09 -24.83
CA SER A 262 26.41 -7.64 -24.18
C SER A 262 27.73 -7.04 -24.70
N SER A 263 27.79 -6.66 -25.97
CA SER A 263 28.95 -6.01 -26.60
C SER A 263 29.12 -4.54 -26.21
N ALA A 264 28.08 -3.88 -25.71
CA ALA A 264 28.08 -2.45 -25.39
C ALA A 264 28.75 -2.13 -24.03
N GLY A 265 29.05 -3.15 -23.20
CA GLY A 265 29.65 -2.97 -21.89
C GLY A 265 28.76 -2.15 -20.94
N ASN A 266 29.32 -1.12 -20.31
CA ASN A 266 28.58 -0.22 -19.42
C ASN A 266 27.86 0.85 -20.25
N TRP A 267 26.55 0.72 -20.38
CA TRP A 267 25.72 1.57 -21.22
C TRP A 267 25.73 3.03 -20.75
N THR A 268 25.99 3.92 -21.72
CA THR A 268 25.74 5.35 -21.58
C THR A 268 24.32 5.64 -22.03
N PRO A 269 23.45 6.27 -21.22
CA PRO A 269 22.07 6.52 -21.61
C PRO A 269 21.94 7.37 -22.89
N ILE A 270 20.89 7.12 -23.69
CA ILE A 270 20.47 7.99 -24.80
C ILE A 270 19.87 9.26 -24.19
N GLY A 271 20.43 10.42 -24.48
CA GLY A 271 20.09 11.65 -23.76
C GLY A 271 20.87 11.75 -22.45
N LEU A 272 22.21 11.71 -22.54
CA LEU A 272 23.13 11.72 -21.41
C LEU A 272 22.92 12.94 -20.49
N HIS A 273 22.52 12.66 -19.25
CA HIS A 273 22.27 13.68 -18.24
C HIS A 273 23.13 13.44 -17.00
N THR A 274 24.26 14.16 -16.94
CA THR A 274 25.21 14.15 -15.82
C THR A 274 25.19 15.46 -15.02
N ASN A 275 24.76 16.56 -15.65
CA ASN A 275 24.68 17.90 -15.07
C ASN A 275 23.28 18.50 -15.32
N ALA A 276 22.81 19.35 -14.41
CA ALA A 276 21.45 19.92 -14.44
C ALA A 276 21.12 20.82 -15.65
N SER A 277 22.11 21.17 -16.47
CA SER A 277 22.02 22.19 -17.52
C SER A 277 22.27 21.68 -18.95
N ASN A 278 22.33 20.35 -19.17
CA ASN A 278 22.62 19.80 -20.50
C ASN A 278 21.50 20.07 -21.52
N TYR A 279 20.25 20.19 -21.05
CA TYR A 279 19.07 20.37 -21.89
C TYR A 279 18.30 21.64 -21.48
N SER A 280 17.77 22.35 -22.46
CA SER A 280 17.12 23.65 -22.38
C SER A 280 15.78 23.63 -23.13
N TYR A 281 15.11 24.78 -23.21
CA TYR A 281 13.86 24.88 -23.97
C TYR A 281 14.07 24.57 -25.47
N ASP A 282 15.23 24.93 -26.02
CA ASP A 282 15.52 24.90 -27.45
C ASP A 282 16.30 23.65 -27.90
N ASN A 283 16.77 22.80 -26.97
CA ASN A 283 17.42 21.54 -27.31
C ASN A 283 16.80 20.36 -26.52
N SER A 284 16.27 19.38 -27.27
CA SER A 284 15.85 18.09 -26.72
C SER A 284 16.97 17.06 -26.84
N SER A 285 16.92 16.00 -26.03
CA SER A 285 17.74 14.81 -26.24
C SER A 285 17.33 14.05 -27.51
N MET A 286 16.06 14.02 -27.85
CA MET A 286 15.58 13.48 -29.12
C MET A 286 14.26 14.15 -29.52
N THR A 287 13.96 14.14 -30.82
CA THR A 287 12.69 14.61 -31.37
C THR A 287 11.95 13.44 -32.03
N GLY A 288 10.63 13.57 -32.19
CA GLY A 288 9.82 12.55 -32.86
C GLY A 288 9.51 11.33 -32.00
N VAL A 289 9.42 10.17 -32.65
CA VAL A 289 8.96 8.91 -32.04
C VAL A 289 10.07 7.87 -32.10
N PHE A 290 10.34 7.19 -30.98
CA PHE A 290 11.09 5.95 -30.96
C PHE A 290 10.10 4.78 -30.81
N ASN A 291 9.94 3.99 -31.87
CA ASN A 291 9.03 2.85 -31.88
C ASN A 291 9.83 1.53 -31.85
N GLY A 292 9.70 0.80 -30.75
CA GLY A 292 10.35 -0.48 -30.55
C GLY A 292 9.69 -1.64 -31.31
N HIS A 293 8.46 -1.49 -31.81
CA HIS A 293 7.70 -2.57 -32.48
C HIS A 293 7.65 -3.89 -31.69
N ASP A 294 7.57 -3.79 -30.36
CA ASP A 294 7.58 -4.87 -29.38
C ASP A 294 8.89 -5.69 -29.34
N HIS A 295 9.95 -5.20 -29.99
CA HIS A 295 11.27 -5.80 -29.91
C HIS A 295 11.90 -5.66 -28.53
N LYS A 296 12.78 -6.61 -28.22
CA LYS A 296 13.46 -6.73 -26.93
C LYS A 296 14.85 -6.13 -26.97
N ILE A 297 15.25 -5.53 -25.85
CA ILE A 297 16.63 -5.19 -25.53
C ILE A 297 17.05 -6.06 -24.34
N SER A 298 18.18 -6.75 -24.50
CA SER A 298 18.75 -7.70 -23.55
C SER A 298 20.16 -7.28 -23.12
N ASN A 299 20.60 -7.77 -21.96
CA ASN A 299 21.95 -7.62 -21.39
C ASN A 299 22.45 -6.18 -21.22
N LEU A 300 21.53 -5.20 -21.21
CA LEU A 300 21.87 -3.80 -20.95
C LEU A 300 22.34 -3.62 -19.50
N THR A 301 23.55 -3.09 -19.30
CA THR A 301 24.10 -2.85 -17.96
C THR A 301 24.43 -1.37 -17.73
N ILE A 302 23.95 -0.76 -16.65
CA ILE A 302 24.31 0.60 -16.22
C ILE A 302 24.82 0.60 -14.77
N THR A 303 26.06 1.05 -14.58
CA THR A 303 26.70 1.14 -13.24
C THR A 303 27.34 2.51 -12.94
N GLN A 304 27.14 3.49 -13.83
CA GLN A 304 27.77 4.81 -13.76
C GLN A 304 27.16 5.66 -12.64
N THR A 305 27.97 6.08 -11.66
CA THR A 305 27.48 6.81 -10.46
C THR A 305 27.34 8.32 -10.64
N SER A 306 27.91 8.90 -11.70
CA SER A 306 27.84 10.35 -11.99
C SER A 306 26.53 10.80 -12.64
N LEU A 307 25.64 9.88 -13.00
CA LEU A 307 24.38 10.18 -13.70
C LEU A 307 23.39 10.95 -12.81
N ARG A 308 22.63 11.86 -13.43
CA ARG A 308 21.42 12.49 -12.86
C ARG A 308 20.15 11.82 -13.37
N SER A 309 20.20 11.21 -14.55
CA SER A 309 19.12 10.37 -15.09
C SER A 309 19.68 9.11 -15.74
N ALA A 310 19.09 7.95 -15.44
CA ALA A 310 19.57 6.65 -15.89
C ALA A 310 18.41 5.79 -16.43
N GLY A 311 18.70 5.04 -17.49
CA GLY A 311 17.80 4.14 -18.21
C GLY A 311 18.39 3.85 -19.58
N LEU A 312 17.69 3.08 -20.43
CA LEU A 312 18.04 3.03 -21.85
C LEU A 312 18.13 4.46 -22.40
N PHE A 313 17.11 5.25 -22.09
CA PHE A 313 17.08 6.70 -22.24
C PHE A 313 17.37 7.38 -20.89
N GLY A 314 18.24 8.38 -20.89
CA GLY A 314 18.59 9.18 -19.72
C GLY A 314 17.55 10.25 -19.47
N TYR A 315 17.58 11.32 -20.26
CA TYR A 315 16.65 12.44 -20.21
C TYR A 315 15.93 12.54 -21.55
N VAL A 316 14.61 12.56 -21.58
CA VAL A 316 13.77 12.63 -22.79
C VAL A 316 12.82 13.81 -22.68
N ARG A 317 12.76 14.64 -23.72
CA ARG A 317 11.90 15.82 -23.73
C ARG A 317 11.07 15.90 -25.02
N MET A 318 9.76 16.15 -24.90
CA MET A 318 8.86 16.39 -26.05
C MET A 318 8.93 15.32 -27.16
N ALA A 319 9.19 14.07 -26.78
CA ALA A 319 9.30 12.93 -27.68
C ALA A 319 8.47 11.76 -27.16
N GLU A 320 8.22 10.78 -28.03
CA GLU A 320 7.47 9.57 -27.73
C GLU A 320 8.37 8.34 -27.76
N ILE A 321 8.21 7.44 -26.79
CA ILE A 321 8.80 6.10 -26.78
C ILE A 321 7.65 5.10 -26.70
N LYS A 322 7.60 4.12 -27.59
CA LYS A 322 6.54 3.11 -27.53
C LYS A 322 6.95 1.70 -27.94
N ASN A 323 6.14 0.73 -27.51
CA ASN A 323 6.20 -0.67 -27.94
C ASN A 323 7.61 -1.26 -27.76
N LEU A 324 8.17 -1.18 -26.55
CA LEU A 324 9.55 -1.59 -26.29
C LEU A 324 9.64 -2.46 -25.04
N VAL A 325 10.44 -3.52 -25.11
CA VAL A 325 10.67 -4.44 -24.00
C VAL A 325 12.14 -4.41 -23.56
N LEU A 326 12.39 -4.19 -22.27
CA LEU A 326 13.67 -4.50 -21.63
C LEU A 326 13.48 -5.78 -20.80
N ASP A 327 14.21 -6.83 -21.15
CA ASP A 327 14.01 -8.15 -20.56
C ASP A 327 14.68 -8.32 -19.18
N GLU A 328 14.54 -9.51 -18.59
CA GLU A 328 15.07 -9.87 -17.28
C GLU A 328 16.60 -9.82 -17.16
N THR A 329 17.33 -9.78 -18.28
CA THR A 329 18.80 -9.73 -18.29
C THR A 329 19.34 -8.30 -18.16
N CYS A 330 18.49 -7.29 -18.30
CA CYS A 330 18.86 -5.89 -18.13
C CYS A 330 19.07 -5.52 -16.64
N SER A 331 20.10 -4.73 -16.34
CA SER A 331 20.52 -4.40 -14.97
C SER A 331 21.00 -2.95 -14.82
N ILE A 332 20.39 -2.22 -13.90
CA ILE A 332 20.75 -0.84 -13.53
C ILE A 332 21.11 -0.83 -12.04
N ILE A 333 22.39 -0.69 -11.71
CA ILE A 333 22.89 -0.75 -10.32
C ILE A 333 23.66 0.54 -10.00
N LEU A 334 23.07 1.39 -9.16
CA LEU A 334 23.56 2.75 -8.93
C LEU A 334 23.77 3.04 -7.44
N THR A 335 24.78 3.86 -7.14
CA THR A 335 25.05 4.37 -5.79
C THR A 335 25.29 5.88 -5.86
N PRO A 336 24.22 6.70 -5.84
CA PRO A 336 24.36 8.16 -5.86
C PRO A 336 25.00 8.68 -4.58
N GLY A 337 25.68 9.82 -4.68
CA GLY A 337 26.11 10.59 -3.51
C GLY A 337 24.90 11.07 -2.67
N GLN A 338 25.12 11.34 -1.39
CA GLN A 338 24.05 11.73 -0.44
C GLN A 338 23.17 12.90 -0.91
N TYR A 339 23.75 13.87 -1.63
CA TYR A 339 23.04 15.06 -2.10
C TYR A 339 22.83 15.07 -3.63
N GLN A 340 23.11 13.95 -4.30
CA GLN A 340 22.90 13.79 -5.73
C GLN A 340 21.44 13.42 -5.99
N SER A 341 20.76 14.28 -6.73
CA SER A 341 19.49 13.93 -7.36
C SER A 341 19.76 12.92 -8.47
N LEU A 342 19.01 11.81 -8.47
CA LEU A 342 19.13 10.74 -9.46
C LEU A 342 17.74 10.21 -9.76
N ASN A 343 17.38 10.20 -11.04
CA ASN A 343 16.16 9.58 -11.54
C ASN A 343 16.52 8.33 -12.34
N ALA A 344 16.07 7.16 -11.91
CA ALA A 344 16.37 5.89 -12.57
C ALA A 344 15.08 5.24 -13.06
N GLY A 345 14.99 4.99 -14.37
CA GLY A 345 13.95 4.21 -15.01
C GLY A 345 14.57 3.13 -15.89
N GLY A 346 13.93 1.98 -16.05
CA GLY A 346 14.41 0.97 -17.01
C GLY A 346 14.40 1.53 -18.43
N ILE A 347 13.23 2.05 -18.84
CA ILE A 347 13.07 2.69 -20.15
C ILE A 347 13.69 4.08 -20.15
N CYS A 348 13.30 4.95 -19.21
CA CYS A 348 13.68 6.36 -19.22
C CYS A 348 14.00 6.91 -17.82
N GLY A 349 15.14 7.57 -17.64
CA GLY A 349 15.46 8.23 -16.37
C GLY A 349 14.51 9.39 -16.05
N THR A 350 14.45 10.40 -16.90
CA THR A 350 13.55 11.56 -16.77
C THR A 350 12.80 11.81 -18.07
N LEU A 351 11.47 11.89 -18.00
CA LEU A 351 10.58 12.26 -19.10
C LEU A 351 9.98 13.65 -18.86
N VAL A 352 10.09 14.55 -19.84
CA VAL A 352 9.57 15.92 -19.74
C VAL A 352 8.70 16.26 -20.94
N ALA A 353 7.42 16.57 -20.70
CA ALA A 353 6.43 16.84 -21.74
C ALA A 353 6.41 15.80 -22.88
N GLY A 354 6.72 14.53 -22.57
CA GLY A 354 6.83 13.43 -23.52
C GLY A 354 5.84 12.30 -23.22
N THR A 355 5.81 11.28 -24.07
CA THR A 355 4.93 10.12 -23.90
C THR A 355 5.74 8.83 -23.87
N ILE A 356 5.44 7.93 -22.92
CA ILE A 356 5.87 6.54 -22.96
C ILE A 356 4.61 5.67 -23.02
N SER A 357 4.49 4.82 -24.02
CA SER A 357 3.31 3.97 -24.19
C SER A 357 3.66 2.52 -24.53
N ASN A 358 2.94 1.56 -23.94
CA ASN A 358 3.12 0.12 -24.21
C ASN A 358 4.58 -0.34 -24.09
N CYS A 359 5.27 0.10 -23.04
CA CYS A 359 6.64 -0.32 -22.76
C CYS A 359 6.69 -1.24 -21.53
N HIS A 360 7.62 -2.18 -21.54
CA HIS A 360 7.68 -3.27 -20.57
C HIS A 360 9.09 -3.41 -19.99
N PHE A 361 9.20 -3.44 -18.67
CA PHE A 361 10.48 -3.65 -17.97
C PHE A 361 10.43 -4.90 -17.09
N ASN A 362 11.35 -5.84 -17.33
CA ASN A 362 11.44 -7.12 -16.61
C ASN A 362 12.78 -7.30 -15.87
N GLY A 363 13.71 -6.35 -16.00
CA GLY A 363 15.05 -6.43 -15.44
C GLY A 363 15.16 -6.08 -13.95
N ILE A 364 16.38 -5.68 -13.55
CA ILE A 364 16.71 -5.28 -12.17
C ILE A 364 17.14 -3.81 -12.13
N ILE A 365 16.52 -3.03 -11.25
CA ILE A 365 16.98 -1.70 -10.86
C ILE A 365 17.30 -1.73 -9.36
N ARG A 366 18.53 -1.37 -8.99
CA ARG A 366 18.95 -1.26 -7.60
C ARG A 366 19.71 0.02 -7.35
N VAL A 367 19.05 0.96 -6.69
CA VAL A 367 19.64 2.21 -6.20
C VAL A 367 19.90 2.07 -4.71
N SER A 368 21.16 2.23 -4.29
CA SER A 368 21.58 2.11 -2.89
C SER A 368 22.32 3.35 -2.41
N GLY A 369 22.35 3.61 -1.10
CA GLY A 369 23.00 4.79 -0.53
C GLY A 369 22.09 5.54 0.44
N LYS A 370 22.32 6.85 0.59
CA LYS A 370 21.63 7.72 1.57
C LYS A 370 20.94 8.93 0.94
N SER A 371 20.80 8.97 -0.38
CA SER A 371 20.16 10.11 -1.06
C SER A 371 18.64 10.10 -0.86
N THR A 372 18.10 11.24 -0.45
CA THR A 372 16.66 11.47 -0.24
C THR A 372 15.97 12.12 -1.44
N THR A 373 16.73 12.45 -2.49
CA THR A 373 16.24 13.13 -3.72
C THR A 373 16.25 12.23 -4.94
N THR A 374 16.19 10.91 -4.71
CA THR A 374 16.13 9.91 -5.76
C THR A 374 14.69 9.59 -6.14
N ALA A 375 14.49 9.30 -7.42
CA ALA A 375 13.24 8.75 -7.94
C ALA A 375 13.56 7.50 -8.77
N THR A 376 12.94 6.37 -8.44
CA THR A 376 13.20 5.09 -9.09
C THR A 376 11.89 4.48 -9.58
N GLY A 377 11.76 4.23 -10.87
CA GLY A 377 10.63 3.54 -11.49
C GLY A 377 11.09 2.40 -12.39
N GLY A 378 10.27 1.37 -12.62
CA GLY A 378 10.58 0.34 -13.62
C GLY A 378 10.57 0.91 -15.04
N ILE A 379 9.63 1.82 -15.33
CA ILE A 379 9.52 2.48 -16.64
C ILE A 379 10.23 3.82 -16.63
N ALA A 380 9.83 4.72 -15.73
CA ALA A 380 10.38 6.07 -15.65
C ALA A 380 10.85 6.43 -14.25
N GLY A 381 12.05 7.01 -14.11
CA GLY A 381 12.49 7.55 -12.83
C GLY A 381 11.63 8.74 -12.39
N MET A 382 11.52 9.74 -13.27
CA MET A 382 10.70 10.93 -13.06
C MET A 382 9.93 11.34 -14.32
N THR A 383 8.70 11.82 -14.14
CA THR A 383 7.94 12.54 -15.16
C THR A 383 7.68 13.99 -14.71
N ASP A 384 7.85 14.93 -15.62
CA ASP A 384 7.67 16.37 -15.36
C ASP A 384 7.00 17.07 -16.55
N ILE A 385 6.47 18.26 -16.30
CA ILE A 385 5.92 19.15 -17.30
C ILE A 385 6.86 20.31 -17.62
N PHE A 386 7.65 20.78 -16.65
CA PHE A 386 8.42 22.02 -16.80
C PHE A 386 9.55 21.90 -17.86
N PRO A 387 9.76 22.91 -18.73
CA PRO A 387 9.14 24.24 -18.77
C PRO A 387 7.84 24.37 -19.58
N ALA A 388 7.28 23.28 -20.09
CA ALA A 388 6.08 23.33 -20.93
C ALA A 388 4.81 23.08 -20.09
N ASN A 389 3.70 23.75 -20.39
CA ASN A 389 2.38 23.34 -19.87
C ASN A 389 1.85 22.08 -20.59
N LYS A 390 2.73 21.25 -21.14
CA LYS A 390 2.40 19.99 -21.81
C LYS A 390 2.65 18.85 -20.84
N LEU A 391 1.67 17.98 -20.69
CA LEU A 391 1.72 16.85 -19.77
C LEU A 391 2.73 15.82 -20.25
N SER A 392 3.47 15.21 -19.32
CA SER A 392 4.07 13.90 -19.59
C SER A 392 3.03 12.82 -19.38
N VAL A 393 3.03 11.79 -20.23
CA VAL A 393 2.07 10.68 -20.16
C VAL A 393 2.83 9.35 -20.16
N VAL A 394 2.53 8.48 -19.19
CA VAL A 394 2.95 7.08 -19.18
C VAL A 394 1.71 6.20 -19.26
N SER A 395 1.58 5.40 -20.32
CA SER A 395 0.33 4.69 -20.63
C SER A 395 0.55 3.24 -21.04
N GLY A 396 -0.32 2.30 -20.60
CA GLY A 396 -0.25 0.91 -21.06
C GLY A 396 1.04 0.16 -20.73
N CYS A 397 1.85 0.68 -19.80
CA CYS A 397 3.18 0.12 -19.51
C CYS A 397 3.13 -0.90 -18.38
N THR A 398 4.08 -1.84 -18.36
CA THR A 398 4.18 -2.85 -17.29
C THR A 398 5.57 -2.95 -16.68
N ASN A 399 5.58 -3.23 -15.37
CA ASN A 399 6.77 -3.67 -14.66
C ASN A 399 6.58 -5.11 -14.21
N GLY A 400 7.41 -6.00 -14.74
CA GLY A 400 7.61 -7.37 -14.27
C GLY A 400 8.90 -7.56 -13.46
N GLY A 401 9.77 -6.54 -13.44
CA GLY A 401 11.10 -6.62 -12.84
C GLY A 401 11.17 -6.37 -11.34
N SER A 402 12.41 -6.32 -10.85
CA SER A 402 12.74 -5.95 -9.46
C SER A 402 13.23 -4.50 -9.40
N VAL A 403 12.48 -3.64 -8.72
CA VAL A 403 12.79 -2.22 -8.54
C VAL A 403 13.08 -1.94 -7.07
N GLN A 404 14.34 -1.66 -6.75
CA GLN A 404 14.78 -1.23 -5.43
C GLN A 404 15.30 0.21 -5.49
N GLY A 405 14.59 1.13 -4.83
CA GLY A 405 14.95 2.54 -4.71
C GLY A 405 15.25 2.96 -3.26
N LEU A 406 15.47 4.27 -3.07
CA LEU A 406 15.61 4.87 -1.74
C LEU A 406 14.31 5.58 -1.37
N PHE A 407 14.11 6.85 -1.75
CA PHE A 407 12.87 7.56 -1.42
C PHE A 407 11.78 7.21 -2.46
N SER A 408 11.35 8.16 -3.30
CA SER A 408 10.27 7.96 -4.28
C SER A 408 10.51 6.75 -5.18
N THR A 409 9.82 5.65 -4.90
CA THR A 409 10.03 4.37 -5.58
C THR A 409 8.71 3.81 -6.09
N GLY A 410 8.57 3.69 -7.41
CA GLY A 410 7.40 3.12 -8.06
C GLY A 410 7.75 1.87 -8.86
N GLY A 411 6.81 0.96 -9.08
CA GLY A 411 6.99 -0.08 -10.09
C GLY A 411 6.98 0.50 -11.50
N ILE A 412 6.20 1.54 -11.77
CA ILE A 412 6.13 2.19 -13.09
C ILE A 412 6.90 3.51 -13.08
N VAL A 413 6.51 4.46 -12.21
CA VAL A 413 7.12 5.79 -12.14
C VAL A 413 7.65 6.08 -10.73
N GLY A 414 8.90 6.50 -10.58
CA GLY A 414 9.43 6.89 -9.27
C GLY A 414 8.73 8.14 -8.70
N ARG A 415 8.70 9.21 -9.48
CA ARG A 415 8.05 10.48 -9.13
C ARG A 415 7.39 11.12 -10.34
N GLN A 416 6.18 11.63 -10.18
CA GLN A 416 5.52 12.44 -11.20
C GLN A 416 5.17 13.84 -10.69
N ASN A 417 5.26 14.82 -11.59
CA ASN A 417 4.91 16.22 -11.34
C ASN A 417 4.03 16.75 -12.49
N GLY A 418 2.78 17.13 -12.19
CA GLY A 418 1.80 17.59 -13.17
C GLY A 418 1.53 16.63 -14.33
N SER A 419 1.78 15.34 -14.16
CA SER A 419 1.80 14.35 -15.26
C SER A 419 0.68 13.30 -15.11
N ILE A 420 0.54 12.42 -16.11
CA ILE A 420 -0.48 11.36 -16.13
C ILE A 420 0.18 9.99 -16.20
N VAL A 421 -0.24 9.08 -15.34
CA VAL A 421 0.05 7.64 -15.42
C VAL A 421 -1.28 6.89 -15.56
N THR A 422 -1.47 6.14 -16.64
CA THR A 422 -2.77 5.52 -16.94
C THR A 422 -2.66 4.13 -17.56
N GLY A 423 -3.58 3.20 -17.27
CA GLY A 423 -3.56 1.88 -17.89
C GLY A 423 -2.30 1.06 -17.57
N CYS A 424 -1.59 1.37 -16.49
CA CYS A 424 -0.30 0.77 -16.19
C CYS A 424 -0.41 -0.33 -15.13
N LYS A 425 0.47 -1.33 -15.20
CA LYS A 425 0.39 -2.52 -14.35
C LYS A 425 1.73 -2.91 -13.73
N ASN A 426 1.76 -3.03 -12.41
CA ASN A 426 2.82 -3.73 -11.70
C ASN A 426 2.43 -5.21 -11.55
N GLU A 427 3.17 -6.11 -12.20
CA GLU A 427 2.76 -7.50 -12.38
C GLU A 427 3.00 -8.36 -11.13
N ALA A 428 2.40 -9.56 -11.10
CA ALA A 428 2.37 -10.41 -9.91
C ALA A 428 3.77 -10.83 -9.40
N TYR A 429 4.73 -11.00 -10.31
CA TYR A 429 6.11 -11.34 -9.98
C TYR A 429 7.00 -10.12 -9.74
N ALA A 430 6.50 -8.91 -9.99
CA ALA A 430 7.25 -7.69 -9.78
C ALA A 430 7.48 -7.43 -8.29
N ARG A 431 8.65 -6.86 -7.98
CA ARG A 431 9.04 -6.53 -6.61
C ARG A 431 9.46 -5.07 -6.53
N VAL A 432 8.76 -4.28 -5.73
CA VAL A 432 9.06 -2.87 -5.50
C VAL A 432 9.46 -2.66 -4.04
N ARG A 433 10.67 -2.15 -3.82
CA ARG A 433 11.23 -1.92 -2.48
C ARG A 433 11.83 -0.53 -2.38
N GLY A 434 11.49 0.19 -1.32
CA GLY A 434 12.09 1.50 -1.04
C GLY A 434 12.14 1.80 0.44
N THR A 435 12.79 2.91 0.78
CA THR A 435 12.81 3.44 2.15
C THR A 435 11.57 4.28 2.44
N GLY A 436 11.12 5.19 1.57
CA GLY A 436 9.90 5.99 1.84
C GLY A 436 9.21 6.53 0.59
N ALA A 437 7.88 6.73 0.62
CA ALA A 437 7.06 7.00 -0.58
C ALA A 437 7.21 5.90 -1.64
N VAL A 438 6.79 4.68 -1.27
CA VAL A 438 6.88 3.48 -2.10
C VAL A 438 5.49 3.12 -2.64
N GLY A 439 5.37 2.97 -3.96
CA GLY A 439 4.13 2.63 -4.65
C GLY A 439 4.31 1.47 -5.63
N GLY A 440 3.31 0.59 -5.79
CA GLY A 440 3.36 -0.41 -6.86
C GLY A 440 3.35 0.23 -8.25
N VAL A 441 2.62 1.33 -8.44
CA VAL A 441 2.61 2.09 -9.70
C VAL A 441 3.52 3.31 -9.61
N CYS A 442 3.32 4.17 -8.61
CA CYS A 442 4.02 5.45 -8.50
C CYS A 442 4.56 5.73 -7.10
N GLY A 443 5.84 6.05 -6.93
CA GLY A 443 6.37 6.44 -5.62
C GLY A 443 5.70 7.69 -5.05
N SER A 444 5.86 8.83 -5.74
CA SER A 444 5.27 10.12 -5.37
C SER A 444 4.53 10.79 -6.53
N SER A 445 3.27 11.14 -6.31
CA SER A 445 2.39 11.88 -7.24
C SER A 445 2.18 13.32 -6.77
N VAL A 446 2.73 14.30 -7.48
CA VAL A 446 2.86 15.67 -6.95
C VAL A 446 2.26 16.70 -7.91
N THR A 447 1.60 17.71 -7.36
CA THR A 447 1.09 18.91 -8.07
C THR A 447 0.26 18.57 -9.31
N LYS A 448 -1.06 18.47 -9.16
CA LYS A 448 -2.00 18.24 -10.29
C LYS A 448 -1.66 16.99 -11.12
N SER A 449 -1.03 15.98 -10.51
CA SER A 449 -0.75 14.71 -11.18
C SER A 449 -1.95 13.78 -11.12
N ASN A 450 -2.07 12.89 -12.10
CA ASN A 450 -3.16 11.91 -12.19
C ASN A 450 -2.61 10.49 -12.32
N ILE A 451 -3.10 9.58 -11.47
CA ILE A 451 -2.96 8.13 -11.66
C ILE A 451 -4.36 7.58 -11.86
N ASN A 452 -4.64 7.00 -13.02
CA ASN A 452 -5.97 6.44 -13.29
C ASN A 452 -5.92 5.09 -13.99
N ASP A 453 -6.92 4.25 -13.81
CA ASP A 453 -7.06 2.95 -14.49
C ASP A 453 -5.78 2.10 -14.39
N SER A 454 -5.18 2.04 -13.20
CA SER A 454 -3.87 1.40 -12.99
C SER A 454 -3.94 0.36 -11.89
N GLN A 455 -3.11 -0.67 -12.04
CA GLN A 455 -3.26 -1.91 -11.27
C GLN A 455 -1.95 -2.36 -10.63
N ASN A 456 -2.06 -2.87 -9.40
CA ASN A 456 -0.98 -3.57 -8.72
C ASN A 456 -1.36 -5.01 -8.42
N PHE A 457 -0.53 -5.95 -8.89
CA PHE A 457 -0.57 -7.37 -8.54
C PHE A 457 0.68 -7.81 -7.75
N GLY A 458 1.73 -6.98 -7.77
CA GLY A 458 3.06 -7.33 -7.26
C GLY A 458 3.28 -7.01 -5.78
N HIS A 459 4.48 -7.32 -5.32
CA HIS A 459 4.93 -7.08 -3.95
C HIS A 459 5.48 -5.66 -3.79
N VAL A 460 4.97 -4.93 -2.78
CA VAL A 460 5.37 -3.56 -2.45
C VAL A 460 5.78 -3.50 -0.97
N GLU A 461 7.01 -3.06 -0.71
CA GLU A 461 7.59 -3.05 0.65
C GLU A 461 8.39 -1.77 0.91
N GLY A 462 7.91 -0.96 1.86
CA GLY A 462 8.60 0.22 2.37
C GLY A 462 9.25 -0.04 3.72
N SER A 463 10.44 0.50 3.97
CA SER A 463 11.12 0.32 5.28
C SER A 463 10.89 1.44 6.29
N ASP A 464 10.46 2.64 5.85
CA ASP A 464 10.27 3.83 6.69
C ASP A 464 8.80 4.28 6.73
N GLU A 465 8.37 5.21 5.88
CA GLU A 465 7.00 5.72 5.86
C GLU A 465 6.40 5.82 4.45
N LYS A 466 5.07 5.87 4.38
CA LYS A 466 4.29 6.17 3.16
C LYS A 466 4.42 5.05 2.12
N THR A 467 3.78 3.92 2.41
CA THR A 467 3.72 2.79 1.47
C THR A 467 2.31 2.64 0.93
N GLY A 468 2.15 2.59 -0.40
CA GLY A 468 0.88 2.35 -1.06
C GLY A 468 0.95 1.20 -2.06
N GLY A 469 -0.10 0.41 -2.20
CA GLY A 469 -0.17 -0.57 -3.29
C GLY A 469 -0.15 0.10 -4.67
N ILE A 470 -0.76 1.28 -4.83
CA ILE A 470 -0.69 2.08 -6.06
C ILE A 470 0.34 3.19 -5.93
N SER A 471 0.23 4.04 -4.89
CA SER A 471 1.13 5.16 -4.70
C SER A 471 1.61 5.39 -3.27
N GLY A 472 2.89 5.67 -3.07
CA GLY A 472 3.41 5.99 -1.74
C GLY A 472 2.84 7.29 -1.19
N GLU A 473 2.83 8.35 -2.00
CA GLU A 473 2.39 9.68 -1.61
C GLU A 473 1.65 10.40 -2.74
N GLN A 474 0.59 11.13 -2.41
CA GLN A 474 0.01 12.15 -3.27
C GLN A 474 -0.01 13.52 -2.59
N PHE A 475 0.36 14.57 -3.33
CA PHE A 475 0.51 15.92 -2.81
C PHE A 475 -0.03 16.99 -3.78
N ASN A 476 -0.69 18.02 -3.22
CA ASN A 476 -1.09 19.26 -3.89
C ASN A 476 -1.99 19.04 -5.10
N THR A 477 -3.29 18.83 -4.88
CA THR A 477 -4.33 18.69 -5.94
C THR A 477 -4.12 17.52 -6.90
N SER A 478 -3.40 16.49 -6.47
CA SER A 478 -3.22 15.26 -7.26
C SER A 478 -4.43 14.32 -7.09
N VAL A 479 -4.65 13.46 -8.07
CA VAL A 479 -5.80 12.55 -8.14
C VAL A 479 -5.31 11.11 -8.37
N ILE A 480 -5.89 10.17 -7.63
CA ILE A 480 -5.83 8.74 -7.93
C ILE A 480 -7.26 8.27 -8.15
N SER A 481 -7.58 7.73 -9.33
CA SER A 481 -8.94 7.22 -9.61
C SER A 481 -8.96 5.87 -10.31
N ASP A 482 -10.03 5.10 -10.16
CA ASP A 482 -10.27 3.88 -10.94
C ASP A 482 -9.09 2.88 -10.85
N CYS A 483 -8.41 2.84 -9.70
CA CYS A 483 -7.23 2.02 -9.51
C CYS A 483 -7.52 0.83 -8.62
N THR A 484 -6.85 -0.30 -8.88
CA THR A 484 -7.06 -1.54 -8.12
C THR A 484 -5.76 -2.11 -7.61
N ASN A 485 -5.69 -2.34 -6.30
CA ASN A 485 -4.66 -3.17 -5.68
C ASN A 485 -5.23 -4.58 -5.48
N HIS A 486 -4.81 -5.54 -6.30
CA HIS A 486 -5.46 -6.83 -6.42
C HIS A 486 -5.15 -7.79 -5.27
N SER A 487 -6.06 -8.74 -5.04
CA SER A 487 -5.82 -9.89 -4.17
C SER A 487 -4.57 -10.65 -4.59
N GLY A 488 -3.74 -11.05 -3.62
CA GLY A 488 -2.46 -11.72 -3.87
C GLY A 488 -1.27 -10.77 -4.03
N ALA A 489 -1.51 -9.47 -4.21
CA ALA A 489 -0.49 -8.47 -3.95
C ALA A 489 -0.10 -8.49 -2.46
N VAL A 490 1.08 -7.94 -2.16
CA VAL A 490 1.59 -7.83 -0.78
C VAL A 490 1.97 -6.38 -0.55
N VAL A 491 1.37 -5.74 0.46
CA VAL A 491 1.71 -4.38 0.87
C VAL A 491 2.22 -4.40 2.31
N LYS A 492 3.50 -4.06 2.49
CA LYS A 492 4.17 -4.03 3.80
C LYS A 492 4.90 -2.71 4.03
N GLY A 493 4.79 -2.20 5.25
CA GLY A 493 5.52 -1.00 5.65
C GLY A 493 5.63 -0.85 7.15
N THR A 494 6.26 0.23 7.59
CA THR A 494 6.32 0.59 9.03
C THR A 494 5.15 1.50 9.40
N SER A 495 5.01 2.67 8.77
CA SER A 495 3.93 3.63 9.07
C SER A 495 3.32 4.28 7.82
N ARG A 496 2.07 4.79 7.95
CA ARG A 496 1.30 5.42 6.86
C ARG A 496 1.16 4.50 5.65
N ILE A 497 0.41 3.42 5.82
CA ILE A 497 0.31 2.35 4.83
C ILE A 497 -1.11 2.30 4.28
N GLY A 498 -1.23 2.41 2.96
CA GLY A 498 -2.49 2.32 2.22
C GLY A 498 -2.48 1.18 1.21
N GLY A 499 -3.63 0.57 0.92
CA GLY A 499 -3.73 -0.34 -0.22
C GLY A 499 -3.67 0.42 -1.55
N ILE A 500 -4.15 1.67 -1.55
CA ILE A 500 -4.04 2.57 -2.70
C ILE A 500 -2.94 3.60 -2.45
N CYS A 501 -3.04 4.40 -1.38
CA CYS A 501 -2.12 5.51 -1.12
C CYS A 501 -1.55 5.52 0.31
N GLY A 502 -0.23 5.60 0.49
CA GLY A 502 0.36 5.72 1.83
C GLY A 502 -0.01 7.04 2.52
N TYR A 503 0.12 8.17 1.81
CA TYR A 503 -0.11 9.51 2.37
C TYR A 503 -0.70 10.48 1.35
N SER A 504 -1.87 11.06 1.66
CA SER A 504 -2.60 11.98 0.80
C SER A 504 -2.72 13.37 1.41
N VAL A 505 -2.21 14.42 0.73
CA VAL A 505 -2.08 15.74 1.37
C VAL A 505 -2.37 16.92 0.45
N ASN A 506 -2.99 17.97 1.02
CA ASN A 506 -3.24 19.26 0.37
C ASN A 506 -4.16 19.13 -0.85
N SER A 507 -5.45 18.95 -0.58
CA SER A 507 -6.50 18.92 -1.60
C SER A 507 -6.38 17.81 -2.64
N CYS A 508 -5.83 16.66 -2.25
CA CYS A 508 -5.77 15.49 -3.12
C CYS A 508 -7.05 14.65 -3.04
N ASN A 509 -7.34 13.87 -4.09
CA ASN A 509 -8.54 13.05 -4.16
C ASN A 509 -8.20 11.59 -4.49
N ILE A 510 -8.74 10.63 -3.74
CA ILE A 510 -8.75 9.21 -4.09
C ILE A 510 -10.20 8.83 -4.41
N LYS A 511 -10.47 8.37 -5.63
CA LYS A 511 -11.83 8.13 -6.11
C LYS A 511 -12.01 6.78 -6.75
N ASP A 512 -13.09 6.09 -6.41
CA ASP A 512 -13.52 4.88 -7.14
C ASP A 512 -12.39 3.84 -7.24
N CYS A 513 -11.66 3.66 -6.13
CA CYS A 513 -10.52 2.75 -6.05
C CYS A 513 -10.81 1.56 -5.13
N ASP A 514 -10.23 0.41 -5.48
CA ASP A 514 -10.45 -0.86 -4.77
C ASP A 514 -9.15 -1.44 -4.23
N ASN A 515 -9.14 -1.78 -2.94
CA ASN A 515 -8.08 -2.59 -2.34
C ASN A 515 -8.61 -3.99 -1.97
N ALA A 516 -8.04 -5.01 -2.60
CA ALA A 516 -8.26 -6.41 -2.28
C ALA A 516 -7.03 -7.12 -1.70
N SER A 517 -5.91 -6.40 -1.52
CA SER A 517 -4.68 -6.92 -0.89
C SER A 517 -4.76 -6.84 0.62
N ASP A 518 -4.20 -7.84 1.29
CA ASP A 518 -3.94 -7.76 2.72
C ASP A 518 -2.82 -6.74 2.99
N ILE A 519 -2.95 -6.03 4.10
CA ILE A 519 -2.02 -4.98 4.54
C ILE A 519 -1.53 -5.29 5.94
N SER A 520 -0.21 -5.20 6.12
CA SER A 520 0.43 -5.35 7.43
C SER A 520 1.49 -4.30 7.67
N GLY A 521 1.56 -3.80 8.92
CA GLY A 521 2.52 -2.80 9.34
C GLY A 521 2.31 -2.34 10.77
N VAL A 522 3.06 -1.34 11.23
CA VAL A 522 3.14 -1.00 12.65
C VAL A 522 2.03 -0.03 13.09
N SER A 523 1.81 1.07 12.36
CA SER A 523 0.84 2.11 12.72
C SER A 523 0.31 2.91 11.53
N GLU A 524 -0.86 3.54 11.67
CA GLU A 524 -1.50 4.38 10.62
C GLU A 524 -1.76 3.60 9.33
N LEU A 525 -2.52 2.50 9.45
CA LEU A 525 -2.88 1.62 8.34
C LEU A 525 -4.30 1.90 7.86
N GLY A 526 -4.50 1.98 6.55
CA GLY A 526 -5.82 2.00 5.92
C GLY A 526 -5.88 1.11 4.70
N GLY A 527 -7.03 0.49 4.42
CA GLY A 527 -7.22 -0.29 3.19
C GLY A 527 -7.11 0.56 1.93
N ILE A 528 -7.54 1.81 1.96
CA ILE A 528 -7.38 2.76 0.85
C ILE A 528 -6.19 3.68 1.11
N CYS A 529 -6.20 4.40 2.23
CA CYS A 529 -5.16 5.37 2.55
C CYS A 529 -4.57 5.21 3.95
N GLY A 530 -3.25 5.28 4.11
CA GLY A 530 -2.65 5.31 5.44
C GLY A 530 -3.11 6.54 6.23
N VAL A 531 -2.82 7.73 5.70
CA VAL A 531 -3.23 9.01 6.28
C VAL A 531 -3.66 9.99 5.18
N GLN A 532 -4.78 10.67 5.40
CA GLN A 532 -5.14 11.85 4.62
C GLN A 532 -5.15 13.13 5.45
N TYR A 533 -4.67 14.24 4.86
CA TYR A 533 -4.45 15.52 5.53
C TYR A 533 -4.83 16.72 4.64
N THR A 534 -5.44 17.74 5.25
CA THR A 534 -5.70 19.08 4.67
C THR A 534 -6.54 19.08 3.40
N ASN A 535 -7.85 19.19 3.55
CA ASN A 535 -8.86 19.35 2.50
C ASN A 535 -8.81 18.25 1.42
N SER A 536 -8.31 17.07 1.74
CA SER A 536 -8.28 15.93 0.82
C SER A 536 -9.59 15.15 0.90
N SER A 537 -9.84 14.25 -0.06
CA SER A 537 -11.03 13.40 -0.07
C SER A 537 -10.71 11.94 -0.44
N ILE A 538 -11.45 11.02 0.18
CA ILE A 538 -11.61 9.63 -0.26
C ILE A 538 -13.10 9.42 -0.57
N SER A 539 -13.43 9.02 -1.80
CA SER A 539 -14.82 8.87 -2.22
C SER A 539 -15.06 7.66 -3.12
N GLY A 540 -16.11 6.89 -2.85
CA GLY A 540 -16.48 5.76 -3.72
C GLY A 540 -15.52 4.57 -3.65
N CYS A 541 -14.69 4.48 -2.62
CA CYS A 541 -13.64 3.47 -2.53
C CYS A 541 -14.07 2.26 -1.70
N SER A 542 -13.54 1.07 -2.01
CA SER A 542 -13.83 -0.16 -1.28
C SER A 542 -12.57 -0.91 -0.83
N ASN A 543 -12.58 -1.38 0.42
CA ASN A 543 -11.58 -2.31 0.93
C ASN A 543 -12.19 -3.68 1.20
N THR A 544 -11.62 -4.72 0.59
CA THR A 544 -11.92 -6.13 0.90
C THR A 544 -10.74 -6.88 1.51
N GLY A 545 -9.53 -6.29 1.48
CA GLY A 545 -8.32 -6.88 2.05
C GLY A 545 -8.26 -6.77 3.58
N THR A 546 -7.60 -7.73 4.23
CA THR A 546 -7.43 -7.74 5.70
C THR A 546 -6.39 -6.72 6.12
N ILE A 547 -6.69 -5.93 7.16
CA ILE A 547 -5.80 -4.91 7.72
C ILE A 547 -5.32 -5.34 9.11
N MET A 548 -4.02 -5.57 9.26
CA MET A 548 -3.41 -6.01 10.52
C MET A 548 -2.31 -5.06 11.01
N ALA A 549 -2.59 -4.32 12.08
CA ALA A 549 -1.60 -3.52 12.78
C ALA A 549 -0.80 -4.39 13.77
N THR A 550 0.53 -4.33 13.71
CA THR A 550 1.45 -5.11 14.56
C THR A 550 2.12 -4.29 15.67
N GLY A 551 1.90 -2.97 15.69
CA GLY A 551 2.39 -2.11 16.76
C GLY A 551 1.83 -2.52 18.12
N VAL A 552 2.65 -2.45 19.17
CA VAL A 552 2.33 -2.97 20.52
C VAL A 552 2.04 -1.89 21.57
N SER A 553 2.18 -0.60 21.22
CA SER A 553 1.91 0.51 22.15
C SER A 553 0.59 1.21 21.84
N ILE A 554 -0.28 1.26 22.85
CA ILE A 554 -1.61 1.88 22.82
C ILE A 554 -1.52 3.40 22.68
N ASP A 555 -0.43 4.01 23.16
CA ASP A 555 -0.21 5.47 23.14
C ASP A 555 0.39 5.96 21.82
N ASN A 556 1.03 5.07 21.06
CA ASN A 556 1.72 5.40 19.81
C ASN A 556 0.94 5.01 18.54
N ASN A 557 -0.10 4.16 18.64
CA ASN A 557 -0.88 3.76 17.46
C ASN A 557 -2.03 4.75 17.21
N LYS A 558 -1.78 5.69 16.28
CA LYS A 558 -2.68 6.81 15.96
C LYS A 558 -3.94 6.43 15.18
N GLY A 559 -4.03 5.22 14.60
CA GLY A 559 -5.23 4.80 13.88
C GLY A 559 -5.02 3.59 12.97
N THR A 560 -5.96 2.65 12.99
CA THR A 560 -6.07 1.55 12.02
C THR A 560 -7.50 1.55 11.47
N GLY A 561 -7.66 1.71 10.16
CA GLY A 561 -8.97 1.80 9.52
C GLY A 561 -9.12 0.82 8.36
N GLY A 562 -10.34 0.40 8.05
CA GLY A 562 -10.61 -0.36 6.82
C GLY A 562 -10.49 0.52 5.57
N VAL A 563 -10.81 1.81 5.63
CA VAL A 563 -10.60 2.76 4.53
C VAL A 563 -9.38 3.64 4.78
N THR A 564 -9.30 4.32 5.92
CA THR A 564 -8.18 5.19 6.25
C THR A 564 -7.66 5.01 7.67
N GLY A 565 -6.33 4.99 7.86
CA GLY A 565 -5.75 4.94 9.20
C GLY A 565 -6.08 6.20 9.99
N SER A 566 -5.77 7.37 9.42
CA SER A 566 -6.09 8.69 10.00
C SER A 566 -6.71 9.63 8.97
N ASN A 567 -7.82 10.27 9.34
CA ASN A 567 -8.51 11.29 8.56
C ASN A 567 -8.39 12.66 9.24
N ILE A 568 -7.64 13.59 8.65
CA ILE A 568 -7.32 14.86 9.29
C ILE A 568 -7.70 16.05 8.40
N GLY A 569 -8.71 16.82 8.82
CA GLY A 569 -9.23 17.97 8.08
C GLY A 569 -9.63 17.63 6.64
N SER A 570 -10.07 16.39 6.41
CA SER A 570 -10.32 15.78 5.09
C SER A 570 -11.58 14.92 5.17
N GLU A 571 -12.19 14.56 4.05
CA GLU A 571 -13.47 13.84 4.04
C GLU A 571 -13.33 12.37 3.61
N VAL A 572 -14.16 11.50 4.18
CA VAL A 572 -14.39 10.13 3.70
C VAL A 572 -15.87 10.00 3.36
N VAL A 573 -16.20 9.70 2.11
CA VAL A 573 -17.59 9.71 1.62
C VAL A 573 -17.89 8.46 0.81
N ASN A 574 -19.08 7.89 0.97
CA ASN A 574 -19.59 6.79 0.13
C ASN A 574 -18.58 5.63 -0.05
N SER A 575 -17.90 5.24 1.02
CA SER A 575 -16.84 4.24 0.98
C SER A 575 -17.18 3.05 1.87
N SER A 576 -16.66 1.88 1.55
CA SER A 576 -17.00 0.64 2.25
C SER A 576 -15.80 -0.19 2.67
N ASN A 577 -16.01 -0.98 3.71
CA ASN A 577 -15.05 -1.98 4.16
C ASN A 577 -15.74 -3.32 4.39
N THR A 578 -15.21 -4.38 3.76
CA THR A 578 -15.60 -5.78 4.00
C THR A 578 -14.41 -6.64 4.47
N GLY A 579 -13.20 -6.09 4.49
CA GLY A 579 -12.00 -6.76 5.00
C GLY A 579 -11.86 -6.61 6.52
N LEU A 580 -11.46 -7.69 7.21
CA LEU A 580 -11.22 -7.68 8.66
C LEU A 580 -10.22 -6.58 9.04
N VAL A 581 -10.51 -5.82 10.10
CA VAL A 581 -9.60 -4.80 10.64
C VAL A 581 -9.20 -5.16 12.06
N LYS A 582 -7.89 -5.31 12.30
CA LYS A 582 -7.34 -5.66 13.60
C LYS A 582 -6.23 -4.70 14.03
N GLY A 583 -6.33 -4.16 15.24
CA GLY A 583 -5.30 -3.29 15.81
C GLY A 583 -5.44 -3.09 17.33
N ILE A 584 -4.51 -2.38 17.95
CA ILE A 584 -4.48 -2.25 19.41
C ILE A 584 -4.97 -0.90 19.95
N GLY A 585 -4.87 0.17 19.14
CA GLY A 585 -5.16 1.53 19.55
C GLY A 585 -6.59 1.94 19.19
N SER A 586 -6.70 2.98 18.36
CA SER A 586 -7.95 3.39 17.73
C SER A 586 -8.18 2.59 16.44
N VAL A 587 -9.20 1.75 16.42
CA VAL A 587 -9.51 0.84 15.32
C VAL A 587 -10.92 1.12 14.79
N GLY A 588 -11.06 1.35 13.49
CA GLY A 588 -12.36 1.60 12.85
C GLY A 588 -12.56 0.77 11.59
N GLY A 589 -13.79 0.40 11.26
CA GLY A 589 -14.08 -0.20 9.96
C GLY A 589 -13.90 0.76 8.79
N ILE A 590 -14.07 2.06 9.00
CA ILE A 590 -13.79 3.09 8.00
C ILE A 590 -12.52 3.86 8.37
N ALA A 591 -12.48 4.47 9.55
CA ALA A 591 -11.36 5.32 9.98
C ALA A 591 -10.81 4.91 11.36
N GLY A 592 -9.51 4.71 11.50
CA GLY A 592 -8.92 4.52 12.82
C GLY A 592 -9.11 5.76 13.70
N TYR A 593 -8.68 6.91 13.17
CA TYR A 593 -8.85 8.23 13.76
C TYR A 593 -9.48 9.20 12.76
N SER A 594 -10.38 10.07 13.23
CA SER A 594 -10.89 11.17 12.42
C SER A 594 -11.05 12.44 13.25
N ASN A 595 -10.81 13.60 12.62
CA ASN A 595 -11.20 14.91 13.14
C ASN A 595 -12.00 15.74 12.14
N TYR A 596 -12.67 15.05 11.21
CA TYR A 596 -13.49 15.69 10.20
C TYR A 596 -14.59 14.74 9.70
N VAL A 597 -15.21 15.05 8.57
CA VAL A 597 -16.40 14.38 8.02
C VAL A 597 -16.14 12.93 7.62
N ILE A 598 -17.06 12.04 8.06
CA ILE A 598 -17.28 10.71 7.49
C ILE A 598 -18.77 10.61 7.16
N LYS A 599 -19.12 10.28 5.91
CA LYS A 599 -20.51 10.31 5.45
C LYS A 599 -20.85 9.19 4.49
N GLY A 600 -22.02 8.56 4.63
CA GLY A 600 -22.50 7.58 3.64
C GLY A 600 -21.64 6.30 3.59
N CYS A 601 -20.93 5.97 4.67
CA CYS A 601 -19.95 4.89 4.67
C CYS A 601 -20.49 3.64 5.37
N ASN A 602 -20.08 2.47 4.86
CA ASN A 602 -20.60 1.18 5.33
C ASN A 602 -19.47 0.26 5.77
N ASN A 603 -19.54 -0.24 7.00
CA ASN A 603 -18.68 -1.33 7.45
C ASN A 603 -19.46 -2.65 7.49
N LEU A 604 -18.97 -3.66 6.77
CA LEU A 604 -19.51 -5.02 6.78
C LEU A 604 -18.52 -6.01 7.40
N ALA A 605 -17.31 -5.57 7.76
CA ALA A 605 -16.27 -6.43 8.28
C ALA A 605 -16.28 -6.49 9.81
N ALA A 606 -15.84 -7.62 10.36
CA ALA A 606 -15.50 -7.71 11.77
C ALA A 606 -14.34 -6.75 12.11
N ILE A 607 -14.46 -6.05 13.24
CA ILE A 607 -13.46 -5.11 13.77
C ILE A 607 -13.00 -5.60 15.14
N GLU A 608 -11.70 -5.81 15.28
CA GLU A 608 -11.09 -6.31 16.51
C GLU A 608 -10.03 -5.34 17.04
N GLY A 609 -10.12 -5.00 18.32
CA GLY A 609 -9.01 -4.31 18.96
C GLY A 609 -9.01 -4.32 20.48
N VAL A 610 -8.17 -3.45 21.06
CA VAL A 610 -7.96 -3.40 22.52
C VAL A 610 -8.65 -2.20 23.14
N ARG A 611 -8.27 -0.97 22.76
CA ARG A 611 -8.69 0.24 23.50
C ARG A 611 -9.94 0.93 22.97
N PHE A 612 -9.92 1.46 21.76
CA PHE A 612 -11.06 2.20 21.20
C PHE A 612 -11.41 1.64 19.83
N VAL A 613 -12.49 0.87 19.77
CA VAL A 613 -12.89 0.11 18.59
C VAL A 613 -14.28 0.56 18.16
N GLY A 614 -14.42 0.96 16.90
CA GLY A 614 -15.69 1.36 16.32
C GLY A 614 -15.99 0.64 15.01
N GLY A 615 -17.26 0.36 14.72
CA GLY A 615 -17.63 -0.17 13.40
C GLY A 615 -17.32 0.82 12.27
N VAL A 616 -17.44 2.13 12.51
CA VAL A 616 -17.07 3.18 11.55
C VAL A 616 -15.76 3.84 11.94
N ALA A 617 -15.64 4.38 13.16
CA ALA A 617 -14.40 5.01 13.61
C ALA A 617 -13.94 4.59 15.00
N GLY A 618 -12.64 4.37 15.17
CA GLY A 618 -12.08 4.08 16.49
C GLY A 618 -12.17 5.29 17.42
N MET A 619 -11.64 6.42 16.96
CA MET A 619 -11.68 7.70 17.70
C MET A 619 -12.10 8.86 16.79
N LEU A 620 -13.00 9.70 17.30
CA LEU A 620 -13.44 10.93 16.68
C LEU A 620 -13.15 12.13 17.59
N VAL A 621 -12.46 13.14 17.08
CA VAL A 621 -12.02 14.31 17.85
C VAL A 621 -12.26 15.59 17.07
N GLY A 622 -13.02 16.56 17.56
CA GLY A 622 -12.97 17.95 17.05
C GLY A 622 -14.33 18.63 16.99
N SER A 623 -14.34 19.92 16.62
CA SER A 623 -15.53 20.76 16.71
C SER A 623 -16.20 21.04 15.35
N GLY A 624 -17.52 20.95 15.31
CA GLY A 624 -18.35 21.53 14.23
C GLY A 624 -18.56 20.67 12.99
N PHE A 625 -18.05 19.44 12.93
CA PHE A 625 -18.33 18.48 11.85
C PHE A 625 -19.07 17.25 12.38
N VAL A 626 -19.72 16.53 11.46
CA VAL A 626 -20.71 15.49 11.76
C VAL A 626 -20.34 14.19 11.06
N ILE A 627 -20.35 13.06 11.77
CA ILE A 627 -20.44 11.74 11.15
C ILE A 627 -21.92 11.44 10.90
N SER A 628 -22.27 11.07 9.67
CA SER A 628 -23.67 10.86 9.33
C SER A 628 -23.92 9.83 8.24
N PHE A 629 -25.12 9.24 8.26
CA PHE A 629 -25.56 8.27 7.25
C PHE A 629 -24.58 7.11 7.12
N CYS A 630 -24.06 6.61 8.24
CA CYS A 630 -23.11 5.51 8.24
C CYS A 630 -23.73 4.29 8.91
N ASP A 631 -23.51 3.13 8.31
CA ASP A 631 -24.04 1.86 8.79
C ASP A 631 -22.91 0.91 9.18
N ASN A 632 -23.10 0.21 10.30
CA ASN A 632 -22.27 -0.91 10.69
C ASN A 632 -23.09 -2.21 10.66
N ASN A 633 -22.59 -3.19 9.93
CA ASN A 633 -23.11 -4.56 9.80
C ASN A 633 -22.09 -5.60 10.33
N GLY A 634 -20.85 -5.18 10.59
CA GLY A 634 -19.81 -6.06 11.12
C GLY A 634 -19.77 -6.07 12.65
N THR A 635 -19.37 -7.20 13.24
CA THR A 635 -19.19 -7.30 14.70
C THR A 635 -18.05 -6.41 15.18
N VAL A 636 -18.18 -5.81 16.36
CA VAL A 636 -17.16 -4.96 16.99
C VAL A 636 -16.73 -5.58 18.31
N THR A 637 -15.45 -5.94 18.43
CA THR A 637 -14.89 -6.52 19.66
C THR A 637 -13.72 -5.69 20.19
N ALA A 638 -13.82 -5.29 21.46
CA ALA A 638 -12.78 -4.58 22.19
C ALA A 638 -12.50 -5.22 23.57
N SER A 639 -11.35 -4.89 24.16
CA SER A 639 -11.12 -5.14 25.59
C SER A 639 -11.66 -4.01 26.47
N ALA A 640 -11.49 -2.74 26.03
CA ALA A 640 -11.90 -1.55 26.77
C ALA A 640 -13.13 -0.87 26.16
N GLY A 641 -12.99 0.12 25.27
CA GLY A 641 -14.09 0.90 24.70
C GLY A 641 -14.51 0.40 23.31
N ALA A 642 -15.75 -0.07 23.19
CA ALA A 642 -16.36 -0.54 21.95
C ALA A 642 -17.60 0.30 21.59
N GLY A 643 -17.74 0.67 20.31
CA GLY A 643 -18.94 1.29 19.76
C GLY A 643 -19.36 0.65 18.45
N GLY A 644 -20.65 0.40 18.23
CA GLY A 644 -21.11 -0.07 16.93
C GLY A 644 -20.79 0.91 15.80
N ILE A 645 -20.74 2.21 16.08
CA ILE A 645 -20.27 3.24 15.14
C ILE A 645 -18.93 3.82 15.58
N ILE A 646 -18.82 4.36 16.80
CA ILE A 646 -17.64 5.08 17.29
C ILE A 646 -17.13 4.50 18.61
N GLY A 647 -15.85 4.13 18.70
CA GLY A 647 -15.25 3.70 19.96
C GLY A 647 -15.24 4.83 21.01
N ASN A 648 -14.64 5.97 20.66
CA ASN A 648 -14.54 7.14 21.52
C ASN A 648 -14.78 8.45 20.76
N LEU A 649 -15.70 9.28 21.26
CA LEU A 649 -16.13 10.56 20.70
C LEU A 649 -15.73 11.71 21.65
N THR A 650 -14.87 12.64 21.24
CA THR A 650 -14.43 13.79 22.07
C THR A 650 -14.54 15.14 21.35
N ASP A 651 -14.19 16.22 22.05
CA ASP A 651 -13.95 17.57 21.50
C ASP A 651 -15.12 18.23 20.76
N ASN A 652 -16.36 18.00 21.22
CA ASN A 652 -17.62 18.55 20.68
C ASN A 652 -18.02 18.03 19.29
N ALA A 653 -17.50 16.88 18.88
CA ALA A 653 -17.93 16.24 17.63
C ALA A 653 -19.36 15.71 17.76
N SER A 654 -20.08 15.66 16.64
CA SER A 654 -21.48 15.19 16.59
C SER A 654 -21.64 13.98 15.67
N ILE A 655 -22.60 13.12 16.00
CA ILE A 655 -23.00 11.97 15.21
C ILE A 655 -24.52 12.01 15.01
N SER A 656 -24.97 11.76 13.77
CA SER A 656 -26.39 11.79 13.43
C SER A 656 -26.76 10.82 12.31
N PHE A 657 -27.92 10.18 12.35
CA PHE A 657 -28.40 9.30 11.28
C PHE A 657 -27.46 8.11 11.02
N CYS A 658 -26.97 7.46 12.07
CA CYS A 658 -26.09 6.30 11.95
C CYS A 658 -26.74 5.07 12.60
N ASN A 659 -26.52 3.90 11.99
CA ASN A 659 -27.20 2.67 12.40
C ASN A 659 -26.22 1.53 12.67
N ASN A 660 -26.36 0.90 13.83
CA ASN A 660 -25.73 -0.39 14.12
C ASN A 660 -26.76 -1.50 13.90
N LEU A 661 -26.59 -2.26 12.82
CA LEU A 661 -27.62 -3.14 12.27
C LEU A 661 -27.69 -4.48 13.02
N GLU A 662 -28.78 -5.22 12.82
CA GLU A 662 -28.96 -6.55 13.39
C GLU A 662 -27.80 -7.49 12.98
N GLY A 663 -27.23 -8.21 13.96
CA GLY A 663 -26.05 -9.07 13.77
C GLY A 663 -24.69 -8.36 13.91
N ALA A 664 -24.67 -7.02 13.96
CA ALA A 664 -23.47 -6.22 14.20
C ALA A 664 -23.14 -6.10 15.70
N ASP A 665 -23.01 -7.25 16.36
CA ASP A 665 -22.88 -7.32 17.82
C ASP A 665 -21.65 -6.56 18.34
N VAL A 666 -21.81 -5.87 19.46
CA VAL A 666 -20.77 -5.05 20.08
C VAL A 666 -20.39 -5.62 21.44
N CYS A 667 -19.12 -5.99 21.60
CA CYS A 667 -18.59 -6.61 22.80
C CYS A 667 -17.38 -5.87 23.36
N ALA A 668 -17.42 -5.53 24.65
CA ALA A 668 -16.27 -5.06 25.42
C ALA A 668 -16.00 -6.01 26.60
N THR A 669 -14.86 -6.71 26.63
CA THR A 669 -14.64 -7.75 27.66
C THR A 669 -14.43 -7.19 29.08
N ALA A 670 -13.98 -5.95 29.22
CA ALA A 670 -13.70 -5.33 30.52
C ALA A 670 -14.24 -3.90 30.68
N GLY A 671 -14.27 -3.09 29.61
CA GLY A 671 -14.58 -1.66 29.69
C GLY A 671 -16.05 -1.30 29.36
N SER A 672 -16.24 -0.48 28.33
CA SER A 672 -17.53 0.11 27.97
C SER A 672 -17.96 -0.29 26.54
N ALA A 673 -19.20 -0.75 26.36
CA ALA A 673 -19.77 -1.09 25.05
C ALA A 673 -21.05 -0.31 24.76
N GLY A 674 -21.08 0.42 23.64
CA GLY A 674 -22.25 1.16 23.19
C GLY A 674 -22.71 0.73 21.79
N GLY A 675 -24.01 0.65 21.54
CA GLY A 675 -24.51 0.33 20.20
C GLY A 675 -24.14 1.38 19.15
N ILE A 676 -24.01 2.65 19.54
CA ILE A 676 -23.52 3.72 18.66
C ILE A 676 -22.14 4.18 19.12
N THR A 677 -22.00 4.60 20.37
CA THR A 677 -20.73 5.09 20.91
C THR A 677 -20.33 4.40 22.19
N GLY A 678 -19.09 3.94 22.32
CA GLY A 678 -18.55 3.48 23.60
C GLY A 678 -18.55 4.64 24.61
N ILE A 679 -17.73 5.65 24.34
CA ILE A 679 -17.66 6.87 25.16
C ILE A 679 -18.04 8.08 24.33
N ALA A 680 -18.90 8.94 24.88
CA ALA A 680 -19.30 10.21 24.27
C ALA A 680 -18.99 11.40 25.17
N GLY A 681 -17.91 12.11 24.87
CA GLY A 681 -17.43 13.31 25.53
C GLY A 681 -16.41 13.03 26.64
N SER A 682 -16.13 14.05 27.45
CA SER A 682 -15.37 13.89 28.69
C SER A 682 -15.92 14.80 29.78
N VAL A 683 -15.54 14.57 31.03
CA VAL A 683 -15.93 15.42 32.18
C VAL A 683 -15.60 16.90 31.94
N LYS A 684 -14.54 17.19 31.16
CA LYS A 684 -14.13 18.58 30.83
C LYS A 684 -14.85 19.15 29.61
N ILE A 685 -15.40 18.30 28.73
CA ILE A 685 -15.91 18.67 27.42
C ILE A 685 -17.22 17.92 27.15
N THR A 686 -18.35 18.62 27.32
CA THR A 686 -19.71 18.06 27.28
C THR A 686 -20.50 18.42 26.01
N GLY A 687 -19.86 19.02 25.00
CA GLY A 687 -20.56 19.51 23.81
C GLY A 687 -20.78 18.48 22.70
N SER A 688 -20.39 17.22 22.90
CA SER A 688 -20.67 16.15 21.94
C SER A 688 -22.18 15.87 21.87
N ILE A 689 -22.68 15.53 20.68
CA ILE A 689 -24.10 15.24 20.44
C ILE A 689 -24.22 13.90 19.70
N VAL A 690 -25.06 13.01 20.23
CA VAL A 690 -25.50 11.79 19.55
C VAL A 690 -26.99 11.96 19.26
N SER A 691 -27.36 12.07 17.99
CA SER A 691 -28.78 12.22 17.62
C SER A 691 -29.25 11.30 16.51
N ASP A 692 -30.54 11.02 16.43
CA ASP A 692 -31.13 10.34 15.26
C ASP A 692 -30.42 9.01 14.91
N CYS A 693 -29.93 8.27 15.91
CA CYS A 693 -29.16 7.04 15.72
C CYS A 693 -29.93 5.82 16.24
N GLU A 694 -29.74 4.69 15.57
CA GLU A 694 -30.47 3.45 15.89
C GLU A 694 -29.52 2.27 16.13
N ASN A 695 -29.76 1.54 17.22
CA ASN A 695 -29.10 0.26 17.48
C ASN A 695 -30.10 -0.90 17.41
N HIS A 696 -29.76 -1.90 16.60
CA HIS A 696 -30.49 -3.15 16.44
C HIS A 696 -29.67 -4.38 16.84
N ALA A 697 -28.38 -4.23 17.12
CA ALA A 697 -27.51 -5.35 17.50
C ALA A 697 -27.43 -5.57 19.02
N SER A 698 -26.97 -6.76 19.41
CA SER A 698 -26.76 -7.07 20.82
C SER A 698 -25.50 -6.38 21.34
N ILE A 699 -25.58 -5.86 22.56
CA ILE A 699 -24.51 -5.18 23.26
C ILE A 699 -24.17 -5.96 24.53
N SER A 700 -22.90 -6.30 24.69
CA SER A 700 -22.38 -6.94 25.90
C SER A 700 -21.13 -6.24 26.41
N SER A 701 -21.07 -6.00 27.71
CA SER A 701 -19.89 -5.45 28.35
C SER A 701 -19.56 -6.13 29.67
N GLY A 702 -18.27 -6.24 29.99
CA GLY A 702 -17.80 -6.66 31.31
C GLY A 702 -18.17 -5.67 32.43
N LYS A 703 -18.34 -4.38 32.09
CA LYS A 703 -18.69 -3.34 33.07
C LYS A 703 -19.81 -2.44 32.63
N ARG A 704 -19.62 -1.61 31.60
CA ARG A 704 -20.60 -0.57 31.26
C ARG A 704 -21.18 -0.83 29.88
N ALA A 705 -22.50 -0.92 29.77
CA ALA A 705 -23.18 -1.10 28.50
C ALA A 705 -24.31 -0.10 28.31
N GLY A 706 -24.44 0.42 27.09
CA GLY A 706 -25.56 1.25 26.67
C GLY A 706 -26.06 0.83 25.29
N GLY A 707 -27.37 0.76 25.09
CA GLY A 707 -27.92 0.47 23.76
C GLY A 707 -27.52 1.51 22.71
N ILE A 708 -27.27 2.76 23.13
CA ILE A 708 -26.73 3.83 22.26
C ILE A 708 -25.33 4.25 22.74
N VAL A 709 -25.22 4.67 24.00
CA VAL A 709 -23.98 5.23 24.57
C VAL A 709 -23.60 4.49 25.86
N ALA A 710 -22.42 3.91 25.97
CA ALA A 710 -22.04 3.29 27.25
C ALA A 710 -21.79 4.33 28.34
N VAL A 711 -20.99 5.36 28.04
CA VAL A 711 -20.69 6.48 28.95
C VAL A 711 -20.88 7.82 28.23
N GLY A 712 -21.91 8.56 28.63
CA GLY A 712 -22.31 9.82 28.00
C GLY A 712 -22.07 11.05 28.88
N PHE A 713 -21.15 11.92 28.45
CA PHE A 713 -20.99 13.29 28.95
C PHE A 713 -21.64 14.33 28.00
N GLY A 714 -21.93 13.93 26.76
CA GLY A 714 -22.63 14.71 25.74
C GLY A 714 -24.15 14.49 25.73
N LYS A 715 -24.87 15.26 24.90
CA LYS A 715 -26.33 15.14 24.75
C LYS A 715 -26.71 13.94 23.87
N ILE A 716 -27.79 13.26 24.22
CA ILE A 716 -28.39 12.17 23.43
C ILE A 716 -29.81 12.57 23.04
N LYS A 717 -30.18 12.48 21.77
CA LYS A 717 -31.49 12.97 21.29
C LYS A 717 -32.07 12.10 20.17
N ASP A 718 -33.35 11.79 20.21
CA ASP A 718 -34.04 11.09 19.11
C ASP A 718 -33.38 9.74 18.74
N CYS A 719 -32.91 8.97 19.73
CA CYS A 719 -32.24 7.69 19.49
C CYS A 719 -33.12 6.48 19.85
N LEU A 720 -32.96 5.39 19.12
CA LEU A 720 -33.71 4.14 19.30
C LEU A 720 -32.79 2.95 19.57
N ASN A 721 -33.04 2.23 20.67
CA ASN A 721 -32.45 0.91 20.90
C ASN A 721 -33.51 -0.19 20.79
N THR A 722 -33.24 -1.18 19.95
CA THR A 722 -34.01 -2.44 19.87
C THR A 722 -33.18 -3.67 20.22
N GLY A 723 -31.85 -3.54 20.23
CA GLY A 723 -30.93 -4.60 20.59
C GLY A 723 -30.89 -4.92 22.09
N VAL A 724 -30.53 -6.16 22.42
CA VAL A 724 -30.36 -6.60 23.81
C VAL A 724 -29.12 -5.95 24.42
N VAL A 725 -29.20 -5.48 25.66
CA VAL A 725 -28.05 -4.92 26.39
C VAL A 725 -27.79 -5.72 27.65
N SER A 726 -26.57 -6.24 27.81
CA SER A 726 -26.21 -7.10 28.93
C SER A 726 -24.85 -6.77 29.55
N VAL A 727 -24.81 -6.86 30.88
CA VAL A 727 -23.58 -6.87 31.69
C VAL A 727 -23.71 -7.95 32.77
N PRO A 728 -22.62 -8.33 33.48
CA PRO A 728 -22.70 -9.29 34.57
C PRO A 728 -23.74 -8.92 35.65
N MET A 729 -24.35 -9.94 36.26
CA MET A 729 -25.28 -9.81 37.39
C MET A 729 -24.56 -9.62 38.74
N THR A 730 -23.23 -9.63 38.74
CA THR A 730 -22.35 -9.39 39.89
C THR A 730 -21.50 -8.16 39.62
N ASP A 731 -20.92 -7.58 40.68
CA ASP A 731 -20.01 -6.44 40.57
C ASP A 731 -18.57 -6.82 40.91
N ASP A 732 -18.09 -7.88 40.27
CA ASP A 732 -16.72 -8.36 40.48
C ASP A 732 -15.71 -7.36 39.90
N PRO A 733 -14.59 -7.07 40.58
CA PRO A 733 -13.61 -6.12 40.08
C PRO A 733 -12.95 -6.65 38.80
N ILE A 734 -12.86 -5.80 37.78
CA ILE A 734 -12.17 -6.10 36.51
C ILE A 734 -11.15 -4.98 36.27
N GLU A 735 -9.94 -5.35 35.87
CA GLU A 735 -8.94 -4.37 35.45
C GLU A 735 -9.27 -3.88 34.03
N GLU A 736 -9.36 -2.57 33.84
CA GLU A 736 -9.65 -1.96 32.54
C GLU A 736 -8.61 -0.94 32.11
N THR A 737 -8.41 -0.82 30.80
CA THR A 737 -7.39 0.05 30.17
C THR A 737 -7.99 1.24 29.42
N GLU A 738 -9.28 1.52 29.63
CA GLU A 738 -10.03 2.56 28.91
C GLU A 738 -9.47 3.97 29.22
N GLY A 739 -9.04 4.19 30.46
CA GLY A 739 -8.45 5.45 30.93
C GLY A 739 -9.49 6.54 31.25
N VAL A 740 -10.76 6.17 31.43
CA VAL A 740 -11.83 7.07 31.88
C VAL A 740 -12.00 6.92 33.40
N GLN A 741 -12.09 8.04 34.13
CA GLN A 741 -12.33 8.02 35.58
C GLN A 741 -13.83 7.87 35.86
N VAL A 742 -14.29 6.62 35.95
CA VAL A 742 -15.64 6.23 36.35
C VAL A 742 -15.57 5.05 37.31
N ASP A 743 -16.58 4.92 38.16
CA ASP A 743 -16.64 3.81 39.12
C ASP A 743 -16.68 2.47 38.38
N ASN A 744 -15.94 1.49 38.92
CA ASN A 744 -15.79 0.16 38.33
C ASN A 744 -17.00 -0.74 38.63
N ILE A 745 -18.19 -0.30 38.20
CA ILE A 745 -19.49 -0.92 38.50
C ILE A 745 -20.09 -1.54 37.24
N ALA A 746 -20.71 -2.72 37.36
CA ALA A 746 -21.50 -3.33 36.29
C ALA A 746 -22.86 -2.62 36.09
N LEU A 747 -23.02 -1.94 34.94
CA LEU A 747 -24.15 -1.05 34.60
C LEU A 747 -24.68 -1.31 33.19
N ALA A 748 -25.98 -1.56 33.03
CA ALA A 748 -26.64 -1.72 31.74
C ALA A 748 -27.79 -0.71 31.55
N GLY A 749 -27.75 0.05 30.46
CA GLY A 749 -28.80 0.99 30.10
C GLY A 749 -29.34 0.78 28.68
N GLY A 750 -30.65 0.91 28.48
CA GLY A 750 -31.23 0.77 27.13
C GLY A 750 -30.85 1.89 26.17
N ILE A 751 -30.63 3.11 26.66
CA ILE A 751 -30.04 4.21 25.88
C ILE A 751 -28.61 4.48 26.35
N ALA A 752 -28.43 4.71 27.65
CA ALA A 752 -27.12 5.02 28.21
C ALA A 752 -26.77 4.19 29.46
N GLY A 753 -25.57 3.64 29.52
CA GLY A 753 -25.07 3.05 30.76
C GLY A 753 -24.94 4.13 31.85
N ILE A 754 -24.15 5.16 31.56
CA ILE A 754 -24.01 6.35 32.41
C ILE A 754 -24.35 7.59 31.60
N SER A 755 -25.08 8.53 32.19
CA SER A 755 -25.26 9.87 31.59
C SER A 755 -25.10 11.00 32.61
N SER A 756 -24.35 12.04 32.22
CA SER A 756 -24.22 13.31 32.96
C SER A 756 -24.84 14.50 32.24
N SER A 757 -25.58 14.28 31.16
CA SER A 757 -26.14 15.31 30.29
C SER A 757 -27.56 14.95 29.84
N SER A 758 -28.20 15.79 29.03
CA SER A 758 -29.59 15.56 28.62
C SER A 758 -29.76 14.31 27.76
N ILE A 759 -30.86 13.59 28.00
CA ILE A 759 -31.39 12.58 27.09
C ILE A 759 -32.82 13.00 26.72
N GLU A 760 -33.08 13.16 25.43
CA GLU A 760 -34.34 13.66 24.91
C GLU A 760 -34.91 12.66 23.90
N ASN A 761 -36.18 12.29 24.03
CA ASN A 761 -36.88 11.41 23.09
C ASN A 761 -36.19 10.04 22.86
N GLY A 762 -35.46 9.52 23.84
CA GLY A 762 -34.83 8.20 23.76
C GLY A 762 -35.86 7.08 23.89
N VAL A 763 -35.80 6.09 22.99
CA VAL A 763 -36.74 4.95 23.00
C VAL A 763 -35.97 3.64 23.15
N ASN A 764 -36.30 2.87 24.19
CA ASN A 764 -35.81 1.51 24.35
C ASN A 764 -36.92 0.48 24.14
N ARG A 765 -36.64 -0.51 23.28
CA ARG A 765 -37.45 -1.71 23.05
C ARG A 765 -36.67 -3.00 23.33
N GLY A 766 -35.35 -2.93 23.45
CA GLY A 766 -34.48 -4.07 23.73
C GLY A 766 -34.53 -4.50 25.20
N ALA A 767 -34.30 -5.79 25.44
CA ALA A 767 -34.18 -6.33 26.79
C ALA A 767 -32.87 -5.90 27.45
N ILE A 768 -32.90 -5.56 28.73
CA ILE A 768 -31.76 -5.04 29.51
C ILE A 768 -31.52 -5.93 30.73
N SER A 769 -30.28 -6.37 30.94
CA SER A 769 -29.90 -7.19 32.10
C SER A 769 -28.55 -6.78 32.70
N GLY A 770 -28.45 -6.71 34.03
CA GLY A 770 -27.18 -6.42 34.69
C GLY A 770 -27.26 -6.35 36.22
N TYR A 771 -26.11 -6.12 36.86
CA TYR A 771 -26.06 -5.84 38.30
C TYR A 771 -26.91 -4.61 38.64
N THR A 772 -26.75 -3.52 37.89
CA THR A 772 -27.67 -2.40 37.86
C THR A 772 -28.19 -2.20 36.44
N ALA A 773 -29.51 -2.12 36.28
CA ALA A 773 -30.17 -2.11 34.97
C ALA A 773 -31.26 -1.03 34.90
N GLY A 774 -31.19 -0.18 33.88
CA GLY A 774 -32.18 0.86 33.60
C GLY A 774 -32.66 0.82 32.15
N GLY A 775 -33.97 0.91 31.93
CA GLY A 775 -34.52 0.86 30.56
C GLY A 775 -34.10 2.04 29.67
N ILE A 776 -33.79 3.21 30.24
CA ILE A 776 -33.18 4.33 29.51
C ILE A 776 -31.76 4.56 30.00
N VAL A 777 -31.57 4.79 31.30
CA VAL A 777 -30.24 5.06 31.89
C VAL A 777 -30.00 4.17 33.11
N SER A 778 -28.82 3.56 33.21
CA SER A 778 -28.46 2.88 34.46
C SER A 778 -28.15 3.92 35.54
N HIS A 779 -27.14 4.78 35.33
CA HIS A 779 -26.73 5.82 36.28
C HIS A 779 -26.86 7.23 35.72
N PHE A 780 -27.66 8.09 36.37
CA PHE A 780 -27.77 9.50 36.05
C PHE A 780 -27.10 10.38 37.10
N ILE A 781 -26.08 11.15 36.70
CA ILE A 781 -25.15 11.81 37.63
C ILE A 781 -25.18 13.33 37.59
N SER A 782 -26.11 13.95 36.86
CA SER A 782 -26.24 15.42 36.84
C SER A 782 -27.06 15.95 38.01
N LYS A 783 -26.65 17.12 38.54
CA LYS A 783 -27.42 17.96 39.47
C LYS A 783 -27.99 19.24 38.82
N LEU A 784 -27.65 19.48 37.56
CA LEU A 784 -27.99 20.70 36.86
C LEU A 784 -29.37 20.54 36.21
N ASN A 785 -30.28 21.47 36.49
CA ASN A 785 -31.65 21.47 35.97
C ASN A 785 -31.76 21.61 34.44
N ILE A 786 -30.69 22.06 33.78
CA ILE A 786 -30.58 22.11 32.32
C ILE A 786 -30.31 20.74 31.69
N TYR A 787 -29.84 19.77 32.48
CA TYR A 787 -29.57 18.41 32.02
C TYR A 787 -30.65 17.49 32.58
N LYS A 788 -31.55 17.05 31.70
CA LYS A 788 -32.75 16.29 32.04
C LYS A 788 -32.89 15.04 31.20
N ILE A 789 -33.60 14.05 31.72
CA ILE A 789 -34.16 12.96 30.91
C ILE A 789 -35.60 13.34 30.61
N THR A 790 -35.92 13.56 29.33
CA THR A 790 -37.22 14.07 28.90
C THR A 790 -37.82 13.22 27.79
N ASN A 791 -39.14 12.99 27.84
CA ASN A 791 -39.91 12.33 26.78
C ASN A 791 -39.35 10.95 26.35
N CYS A 792 -38.67 10.26 27.27
CA CYS A 792 -38.08 8.96 26.98
C CYS A 792 -39.06 7.82 27.29
N LYS A 793 -38.99 6.74 26.50
CA LYS A 793 -39.93 5.61 26.60
C LYS A 793 -39.21 4.27 26.67
N ASN A 794 -39.57 3.44 27.65
CA ASN A 794 -39.13 2.05 27.73
C ASN A 794 -40.29 1.07 27.55
N SER A 795 -40.11 0.12 26.64
CA SER A 795 -40.99 -1.05 26.47
C SER A 795 -40.24 -2.39 26.59
N GLY A 796 -38.91 -2.33 26.68
CA GLY A 796 -38.06 -3.50 26.86
C GLY A 796 -38.16 -4.10 28.25
N GLN A 797 -37.92 -5.41 28.35
CA GLN A 797 -37.86 -6.14 29.62
C GLN A 797 -36.58 -5.78 30.38
N ILE A 798 -36.69 -5.48 31.67
CA ILE A 798 -35.56 -5.07 32.52
C ILE A 798 -35.34 -6.08 33.64
N THR A 799 -34.11 -6.55 33.81
CA THR A 799 -33.72 -7.44 34.91
C THR A 799 -32.46 -6.91 35.61
N GLY A 800 -32.57 -6.56 36.89
CA GLY A 800 -31.45 -6.01 37.67
C GLY A 800 -31.23 -6.74 38.99
N ALA A 801 -29.99 -7.08 39.33
CA ALA A 801 -29.69 -7.78 40.59
C ALA A 801 -29.75 -6.84 41.81
N LYS A 802 -29.02 -5.71 41.76
CA LYS A 802 -29.02 -4.68 42.81
C LYS A 802 -30.08 -3.61 42.58
N SER A 803 -30.11 -3.01 41.40
CA SER A 803 -31.04 -1.92 41.11
C SER A 803 -31.63 -2.09 39.73
N SER A 804 -32.96 -2.10 39.63
CA SER A 804 -33.69 -2.39 38.40
C SER A 804 -34.81 -1.38 38.20
N ALA A 805 -34.78 -0.66 37.07
CA ALA A 805 -35.84 0.29 36.75
C ALA A 805 -36.22 0.39 35.29
N GLY A 806 -37.48 0.72 35.04
CA GLY A 806 -37.99 0.93 33.68
C GLY A 806 -37.36 2.13 32.97
N ILE A 807 -36.95 3.20 33.69
CA ILE A 807 -36.32 4.38 33.08
C ILE A 807 -34.91 4.59 33.61
N VAL A 808 -34.76 4.93 34.91
CA VAL A 808 -33.44 5.25 35.51
C VAL A 808 -33.16 4.33 36.68
N ALA A 809 -32.10 3.53 36.66
CA ALA A 809 -31.82 2.67 37.81
C ALA A 809 -31.44 3.52 39.04
N THR A 810 -30.47 4.43 38.91
CA THR A 810 -30.08 5.32 40.01
C THR A 810 -29.88 6.77 39.60
N ILE A 811 -30.32 7.67 40.47
CA ILE A 811 -30.05 9.11 40.43
C ILE A 811 -29.21 9.45 41.65
N THR A 812 -27.99 9.96 41.47
CA THR A 812 -27.05 10.16 42.58
C THR A 812 -26.84 11.60 43.01
N GLN A 813 -27.11 12.59 42.14
CA GLN A 813 -26.80 14.01 42.41
C GLN A 813 -28.00 14.96 42.32
N GLY A 814 -29.24 14.47 42.36
CA GLY A 814 -30.42 15.32 42.29
C GLY A 814 -30.89 15.64 40.86
N GLY A 815 -30.84 14.66 39.98
CA GLY A 815 -31.23 14.77 38.58
C GLY A 815 -32.73 15.00 38.34
N PHE A 816 -33.08 15.38 37.11
CA PHE A 816 -34.44 15.77 36.72
C PHE A 816 -34.97 14.85 35.62
N ILE A 817 -36.11 14.21 35.88
CA ILE A 817 -36.79 13.27 34.99
C ILE A 817 -38.19 13.80 34.72
N GLU A 818 -38.56 13.96 33.44
CA GLU A 818 -39.79 14.65 33.06
C GLU A 818 -40.48 13.99 31.86
N GLY A 819 -41.76 13.67 31.99
CA GLY A 819 -42.57 13.17 30.87
C GLY A 819 -42.13 11.82 30.32
N VAL A 820 -41.62 10.93 31.19
CA VAL A 820 -41.13 9.60 30.80
C VAL A 820 -42.19 8.52 30.98
N GLU A 821 -42.10 7.45 30.20
CA GLU A 821 -43.08 6.36 30.18
C GLU A 821 -42.42 4.98 30.19
N ASN A 822 -42.75 4.14 31.17
CA ASN A 822 -42.41 2.72 31.18
C ASN A 822 -43.63 1.83 30.95
N THR A 823 -43.55 0.97 29.94
CA THR A 823 -44.51 -0.12 29.67
C THR A 823 -43.87 -1.51 29.76
N GLY A 824 -42.54 -1.59 29.84
CA GLY A 824 -41.79 -2.84 29.94
C GLY A 824 -41.85 -3.43 31.35
N ASN A 825 -41.76 -4.75 31.46
CA ASN A 825 -41.72 -5.37 32.79
C ASN A 825 -40.34 -5.16 33.42
N VAL A 826 -40.32 -4.97 34.74
CA VAL A 826 -39.13 -4.75 35.54
C VAL A 826 -39.04 -5.83 36.60
N THR A 827 -37.95 -6.58 36.61
CA THR A 827 -37.66 -7.61 37.62
C THR A 827 -36.39 -7.24 38.37
N GLY A 828 -36.36 -7.41 39.69
CA GLY A 828 -35.12 -7.28 40.44
C GLY A 828 -35.16 -7.79 41.88
N SER A 829 -34.01 -7.72 42.56
CA SER A 829 -33.77 -8.45 43.81
C SER A 829 -33.39 -7.57 45.01
N TYR A 830 -33.33 -6.24 44.86
CA TYR A 830 -32.95 -5.33 45.95
C TYR A 830 -33.68 -3.98 45.91
N ASN A 831 -33.31 -3.05 45.03
CA ASN A 831 -34.07 -1.82 44.75
C ASN A 831 -34.78 -1.96 43.39
N VAL A 832 -36.11 -1.92 43.38
CA VAL A 832 -36.89 -2.11 42.14
C VAL A 832 -37.89 -0.97 41.95
N GLY A 833 -37.91 -0.35 40.78
CA GLY A 833 -38.81 0.78 40.49
C GLY A 833 -39.39 0.72 39.07
N GLY A 834 -40.67 1.05 38.88
CA GLY A 834 -41.21 1.15 37.51
C GLY A 834 -40.62 2.29 36.69
N VAL A 835 -40.24 3.39 37.33
CA VAL A 835 -39.55 4.52 36.67
C VAL A 835 -38.12 4.65 37.21
N VAL A 836 -37.94 4.75 38.54
CA VAL A 836 -36.63 4.94 39.17
C VAL A 836 -36.40 3.95 40.30
N ALA A 837 -35.28 3.22 40.36
CA ALA A 837 -35.03 2.32 41.49
C ALA A 837 -34.52 3.08 42.72
N GLU A 838 -33.55 3.99 42.53
CA GLU A 838 -32.98 4.81 43.59
C GLU A 838 -32.99 6.30 43.22
N ASN A 839 -33.75 7.10 43.96
CA ASN A 839 -33.84 8.55 43.75
C ASN A 839 -33.15 9.32 44.89
N MET A 840 -31.90 9.72 44.71
CA MET A 840 -31.19 10.58 45.66
C MET A 840 -31.38 12.05 45.29
N LYS A 841 -32.31 12.72 45.99
CA LYS A 841 -32.62 14.15 45.87
C LYS A 841 -33.09 14.60 44.47
N GLY A 842 -33.43 13.67 43.58
CA GLY A 842 -33.89 13.97 42.23
C GLY A 842 -35.35 14.38 42.19
N SER A 843 -35.75 14.97 41.06
CA SER A 843 -37.12 15.39 40.78
C SER A 843 -37.70 14.58 39.64
N LEU A 844 -38.82 13.93 39.90
CA LEU A 844 -39.62 13.18 38.92
C LEU A 844 -40.92 13.93 38.70
N THR A 845 -41.21 14.29 37.45
CA THR A 845 -42.41 15.05 37.08
C THR A 845 -43.11 14.38 35.91
N ASN A 846 -44.42 14.17 36.00
CA ASN A 846 -45.21 13.58 34.91
C ASN A 846 -44.66 12.21 34.43
N CYS A 847 -44.19 11.38 35.36
CA CYS A 847 -43.64 10.06 35.04
C CYS A 847 -44.74 9.00 35.11
N VAL A 848 -44.78 8.09 34.13
CA VAL A 848 -45.82 7.06 34.02
C VAL A 848 -45.21 5.66 34.02
N ASN A 849 -45.79 4.76 34.81
CA ASN A 849 -45.56 3.33 34.72
C ASN A 849 -46.86 2.56 34.44
N SER A 850 -46.83 1.68 33.44
CA SER A 850 -47.87 0.69 33.15
C SER A 850 -47.34 -0.75 33.07
N GLY A 851 -46.01 -0.92 33.06
CA GLY A 851 -45.36 -2.23 33.06
C GLY A 851 -45.48 -2.97 34.40
N GLN A 852 -45.39 -4.29 34.36
CA GLN A 852 -45.40 -5.13 35.57
C GLN A 852 -44.06 -5.03 36.31
N ILE A 853 -44.11 -4.76 37.63
CA ILE A 853 -42.93 -4.61 38.49
C ILE A 853 -42.89 -5.77 39.47
N THR A 854 -41.83 -6.58 39.43
CA THR A 854 -41.75 -7.87 40.13
C THR A 854 -40.45 -8.03 40.93
N GLY A 855 -40.56 -8.42 42.19
CA GLY A 855 -39.43 -8.88 43.00
C GLY A 855 -39.13 -10.36 42.72
N THR A 856 -37.86 -10.74 42.72
CA THR A 856 -37.46 -12.16 42.55
C THR A 856 -37.87 -13.01 43.76
N GLU A 857 -37.91 -14.34 43.58
CA GLU A 857 -38.16 -15.29 44.69
C GLU A 857 -37.03 -15.29 45.72
N SER A 858 -35.79 -15.16 45.23
CA SER A 858 -34.59 -14.98 46.04
C SER A 858 -34.10 -13.54 45.92
N GLU A 859 -34.09 -12.82 47.03
CA GLU A 859 -33.65 -11.43 47.12
C GLU A 859 -32.15 -11.35 47.43
N MET A 860 -31.50 -10.25 47.03
CA MET A 860 -30.06 -10.06 47.16
C MET A 860 -29.59 -9.91 48.62
N ASP A 861 -30.46 -9.36 49.47
CA ASP A 861 -30.19 -9.09 50.87
C ASP A 861 -31.37 -9.58 51.72
N ASN A 862 -31.09 -10.35 52.78
CA ASN A 862 -32.12 -10.83 53.69
C ASN A 862 -32.72 -9.72 54.56
N ASN A 863 -32.03 -8.60 54.75
CA ASN A 863 -32.41 -7.54 55.70
C ASN A 863 -32.93 -6.27 55.05
N TYR A 864 -33.01 -6.23 53.72
CA TYR A 864 -33.53 -5.09 53.00
C TYR A 864 -34.05 -5.50 51.62
N PHE A 865 -35.20 -4.96 51.21
CA PHE A 865 -35.70 -4.99 49.84
C PHE A 865 -36.76 -3.91 49.68
N THR A 866 -36.77 -3.23 48.54
CA THR A 866 -37.82 -2.26 48.24
C THR A 866 -38.28 -2.35 46.80
N ILE A 867 -39.58 -2.22 46.59
CA ILE A 867 -40.22 -2.22 45.28
C ILE A 867 -41.32 -1.16 45.22
N GLY A 868 -41.29 -0.35 44.15
CA GLY A 868 -42.26 0.71 43.92
C GLY A 868 -42.73 0.78 42.47
N GLY A 869 -44.02 1.06 42.25
CA GLY A 869 -44.56 1.25 40.89
C GLY A 869 -43.95 2.44 40.14
N ILE A 870 -43.52 3.48 40.85
CA ILE A 870 -42.74 4.60 40.29
C ILE A 870 -41.31 4.58 40.82
N CYS A 871 -41.14 4.61 42.15
CA CYS A 871 -39.83 4.73 42.79
C CYS A 871 -39.60 3.64 43.83
N GLY A 872 -38.51 2.89 43.76
CA GLY A 872 -38.17 1.90 44.79
C GLY A 872 -37.77 2.55 46.12
N PHE A 873 -36.64 3.26 46.10
CA PHE A 873 -36.05 3.98 47.23
C PHE A 873 -35.99 5.48 46.93
N ASN A 874 -36.74 6.29 47.68
CA ASN A 874 -36.74 7.75 47.52
C ASN A 874 -36.04 8.45 48.70
N ARG A 875 -34.85 9.01 48.47
CA ARG A 875 -34.07 9.71 49.50
C ARG A 875 -34.06 11.23 49.25
N GLY A 876 -35.04 11.92 49.83
CA GLY A 876 -35.18 13.38 49.77
C GLY A 876 -35.54 13.90 48.37
N GLY A 877 -35.95 13.03 47.45
CA GLY A 877 -36.35 13.39 46.09
C GLY A 877 -37.83 13.76 45.98
N ASN A 878 -38.16 14.59 44.99
CA ASN A 878 -39.52 15.08 44.75
C ASN A 878 -40.21 14.26 43.67
N LEU A 879 -41.46 13.88 43.90
CA LEU A 879 -42.33 13.26 42.89
C LEU A 879 -43.56 14.16 42.72
N THR A 880 -43.83 14.55 41.48
CA THR A 880 -44.97 15.41 41.12
C THR A 880 -45.72 14.80 39.94
N ASP A 881 -47.03 14.62 40.07
CA ASP A 881 -47.93 14.16 39.00
C ASP A 881 -47.48 12.83 38.35
N CYS A 882 -46.94 11.91 39.14
CA CYS A 882 -46.49 10.60 38.67
C CYS A 882 -47.59 9.53 38.84
N VAL A 883 -47.73 8.64 37.86
CA VAL A 883 -48.86 7.70 37.77
C VAL A 883 -48.39 6.27 37.58
N ASN A 884 -48.74 5.38 38.51
CA ASN A 884 -48.60 3.94 38.34
C ASN A 884 -49.95 3.28 38.00
N SER A 885 -49.97 2.46 36.97
CA SER A 885 -51.09 1.60 36.58
C SER A 885 -50.68 0.12 36.46
N GLY A 886 -49.39 -0.17 36.43
CA GLY A 886 -48.86 -1.53 36.36
C GLY A 886 -48.93 -2.26 37.70
N PRO A 887 -49.09 -3.59 37.70
CA PRO A 887 -49.07 -4.38 38.93
C PRO A 887 -47.68 -4.37 39.57
N VAL A 888 -47.65 -4.31 40.91
CA VAL A 888 -46.43 -4.34 41.73
C VAL A 888 -46.47 -5.54 42.66
N THR A 889 -45.55 -6.48 42.49
CA THR A 889 -45.57 -7.76 43.20
C THR A 889 -44.21 -8.10 43.79
N ARG A 890 -44.16 -8.40 45.09
CA ARG A 890 -43.04 -9.08 45.74
C ARG A 890 -43.34 -10.58 45.86
N ASN A 891 -42.49 -11.42 45.28
CA ASN A 891 -42.67 -12.88 45.30
C ASN A 891 -42.11 -13.55 46.56
N SER A 892 -40.98 -13.06 47.08
CA SER A 892 -40.36 -13.65 48.27
C SER A 892 -41.23 -13.48 49.53
N GLN A 893 -41.24 -14.53 50.36
CA GLN A 893 -41.95 -14.57 51.66
C GLN A 893 -40.99 -14.49 52.86
N GLU A 894 -39.69 -14.33 52.61
CA GLU A 894 -38.65 -14.41 53.64
C GLU A 894 -37.99 -13.04 53.90
N GLY A 895 -37.13 -12.97 54.93
CA GLY A 895 -36.32 -11.79 55.25
C GLY A 895 -36.98 -10.77 56.19
N THR A 896 -36.29 -9.66 56.39
CA THR A 896 -36.66 -8.54 57.27
C THR A 896 -36.53 -7.21 56.53
N ASN A 897 -37.31 -6.19 56.93
CA ASN A 897 -37.33 -4.84 56.33
C ASN A 897 -37.60 -4.85 54.82
N LYS A 898 -38.83 -5.19 54.45
CA LYS A 898 -39.25 -5.42 53.06
C LYS A 898 -40.41 -4.48 52.74
N PHE A 899 -40.25 -3.65 51.72
CA PHE A 899 -41.17 -2.53 51.48
C PHE A 899 -41.76 -2.59 50.08
N VAL A 900 -43.09 -2.73 49.98
CA VAL A 900 -43.81 -2.86 48.71
C VAL A 900 -44.83 -1.73 48.59
N GLY A 901 -44.66 -0.86 47.60
CA GLY A 901 -45.56 0.29 47.40
C GLY A 901 -46.08 0.43 45.97
N GLY A 902 -47.34 0.85 45.83
CA GLY A 902 -47.91 1.12 44.51
C GLY A 902 -47.28 2.30 43.77
N VAL A 903 -46.75 3.29 44.49
CA VAL A 903 -45.96 4.40 43.90
C VAL A 903 -44.52 4.35 44.40
N ILE A 904 -44.33 4.34 45.73
CA ILE A 904 -43.00 4.40 46.36
C ILE A 904 -42.80 3.19 47.27
N GLY A 905 -41.68 2.48 47.16
CA GLY A 905 -41.39 1.42 48.11
C GLY A 905 -41.11 1.96 49.52
N ILE A 906 -40.11 2.84 49.66
CA ILE A 906 -39.76 3.51 50.92
C ILE A 906 -39.28 4.96 50.70
N THR A 907 -39.56 5.83 51.68
CA THR A 907 -39.03 7.20 51.74
C THR A 907 -37.94 7.35 52.81
N ASP A 908 -36.93 8.18 52.56
CA ASP A 908 -35.94 8.69 53.54
C ASP A 908 -35.74 10.20 53.30
N GLN A 909 -35.65 11.03 54.34
CA GLN A 909 -35.34 12.46 54.17
C GLN A 909 -33.84 12.75 53.98
N GLY A 910 -32.95 11.86 54.42
CA GLY A 910 -31.50 12.08 54.29
C GLY A 910 -31.02 13.40 54.91
N GLY A 911 -31.18 13.57 56.22
CA GLY A 911 -30.69 14.75 56.96
C GLY A 911 -31.60 15.99 56.91
N VAL A 912 -31.10 17.14 57.39
CA VAL A 912 -31.88 18.36 57.76
C VAL A 912 -32.28 19.26 56.56
N TYR A 913 -32.78 18.74 55.44
CA TYR A 913 -33.07 19.56 54.24
C TYR A 913 -34.52 19.46 53.70
N ASN A 914 -34.97 20.53 53.01
CA ASN A 914 -36.31 20.76 52.43
C ASN A 914 -36.71 19.86 51.21
N GLY A 915 -36.19 18.64 51.10
CA GLY A 915 -36.50 17.69 50.00
C GLY A 915 -37.63 16.71 50.34
N GLY A 916 -38.09 15.93 49.36
CA GLY A 916 -39.04 14.83 49.60
C GLY A 916 -40.51 15.14 49.31
N ARG A 917 -40.83 16.21 48.56
CA ARG A 917 -42.22 16.57 48.27
C ARG A 917 -42.88 15.52 47.38
N LEU A 918 -44.00 14.97 47.84
CA LEU A 918 -44.84 14.04 47.09
C LEU A 918 -46.17 14.74 46.77
N LYS A 919 -46.43 15.02 45.49
CA LYS A 919 -47.62 15.78 45.08
C LYS A 919 -48.31 15.14 43.88
N GLY A 920 -49.65 15.03 43.92
CA GLY A 920 -50.47 14.66 42.76
C GLY A 920 -50.17 13.26 42.20
N CYS A 921 -49.48 12.41 42.96
CA CYS A 921 -49.07 11.09 42.50
C CYS A 921 -50.16 10.06 42.74
N SER A 922 -50.37 9.12 41.82
CA SER A 922 -51.46 8.15 41.92
C SER A 922 -51.02 6.71 41.60
N ASN A 923 -51.66 5.76 42.28
CA ASN A 923 -51.61 4.33 41.95
C ASN A 923 -53.00 3.80 41.57
N SER A 924 -53.07 3.03 40.50
CA SER A 924 -54.25 2.24 40.09
C SER A 924 -53.91 0.76 39.88
N GLY A 925 -52.63 0.39 39.85
CA GLY A 925 -52.18 -0.99 39.73
C GLY A 925 -52.38 -1.79 41.02
N SER A 926 -52.54 -3.10 40.91
CA SER A 926 -52.60 -3.99 42.07
C SER A 926 -51.24 -4.09 42.76
N VAL A 927 -51.21 -4.05 44.08
CA VAL A 927 -50.01 -4.18 44.90
C VAL A 927 -50.10 -5.45 45.74
N SER A 928 -49.10 -6.33 45.68
CA SER A 928 -49.11 -7.59 46.42
C SER A 928 -47.75 -7.96 47.02
N GLY A 929 -47.76 -8.51 48.24
CA GLY A 929 -46.56 -9.00 48.92
C GLY A 929 -46.85 -9.58 50.30
N TYR A 930 -45.83 -10.22 50.89
CA TYR A 930 -45.90 -10.78 52.23
C TYR A 930 -45.78 -9.71 53.32
N VAL A 931 -46.72 -9.71 54.27
CA VAL A 931 -46.77 -8.80 55.42
C VAL A 931 -46.35 -9.56 56.68
N ASP A 932 -45.40 -9.03 57.44
CA ASP A 932 -44.91 -9.58 58.71
C ASP A 932 -44.40 -8.43 59.57
N THR A 933 -45.12 -8.20 60.67
CA THR A 933 -44.88 -7.11 61.63
C THR A 933 -44.51 -7.65 63.01
N THR A 934 -44.04 -8.90 63.09
CA THR A 934 -43.50 -9.46 64.35
C THR A 934 -42.25 -8.70 64.78
N GLU A 935 -41.94 -8.71 66.09
CA GLU A 935 -40.81 -7.94 66.62
C GLU A 935 -39.50 -8.27 65.87
N GLY A 936 -38.86 -7.23 65.31
CA GLY A 936 -37.66 -7.37 64.49
C GLY A 936 -37.90 -7.60 62.99
N LYS A 937 -39.16 -7.71 62.55
CA LYS A 937 -39.54 -7.83 61.14
C LYS A 937 -40.46 -6.68 60.71
N ASN A 938 -40.02 -5.94 59.70
CA ASN A 938 -40.75 -4.81 59.12
C ASN A 938 -41.09 -5.11 57.64
N CYS A 939 -42.02 -6.03 57.38
CA CYS A 939 -42.47 -6.33 56.02
C CYS A 939 -43.82 -5.66 55.77
N PHE A 940 -43.83 -4.61 54.94
CA PHE A 940 -44.96 -3.73 54.73
C PHE A 940 -45.39 -3.67 53.26
N VAL A 941 -46.71 -3.61 53.05
CA VAL A 941 -47.34 -3.49 51.72
C VAL A 941 -48.36 -2.36 51.77
N GLY A 942 -48.21 -1.35 50.91
CA GLY A 942 -49.12 -0.20 50.84
C GLY A 942 -49.50 0.19 49.41
N GLY A 943 -50.73 0.67 49.23
CA GLY A 943 -51.27 1.07 47.95
C GLY A 943 -50.56 2.26 47.31
N PHE A 944 -49.91 3.12 48.11
CA PHE A 944 -49.05 4.20 47.61
C PHE A 944 -47.63 4.11 48.11
N CYS A 945 -47.42 4.06 49.43
CA CYS A 945 -46.08 3.87 50.00
C CYS A 945 -45.99 2.54 50.74
N GLY A 946 -44.94 1.77 50.50
CA GLY A 946 -44.66 0.58 51.31
C GLY A 946 -44.33 0.95 52.76
N PHE A 947 -43.38 1.88 52.95
CA PHE A 947 -43.06 2.45 54.25
C PHE A 947 -42.74 3.94 54.15
N PHE A 948 -43.53 4.77 54.83
CA PHE A 948 -43.28 6.20 54.91
C PHE A 948 -42.43 6.50 56.15
N MET A 949 -41.11 6.53 56.00
CA MET A 949 -40.20 6.69 57.14
C MET A 949 -40.19 8.13 57.65
N PHE A 950 -39.85 9.10 56.77
CA PHE A 950 -39.83 10.54 57.07
C PHE A 950 -40.04 11.35 55.78
N GLY A 951 -40.72 12.50 55.88
CA GLY A 951 -41.00 13.36 54.72
C GLY A 951 -42.09 14.41 55.01
N PRO A 952 -42.24 15.44 54.15
CA PRO A 952 -43.46 16.24 54.15
C PRO A 952 -44.66 15.34 53.79
N SER A 953 -45.82 15.62 54.38
CA SER A 953 -47.04 14.86 54.10
C SER A 953 -47.35 14.88 52.60
N PRO A 954 -47.71 13.73 52.00
CA PRO A 954 -48.14 13.68 50.61
C PRO A 954 -49.35 14.58 50.35
N GLU A 955 -49.28 15.38 49.29
CA GLU A 955 -50.30 16.35 48.86
C GLU A 955 -51.05 15.78 47.65
N ASP A 956 -52.38 15.64 47.70
CA ASP A 956 -53.20 15.18 46.58
C ASP A 956 -52.79 13.81 45.99
N CYS A 957 -52.19 12.94 46.80
CA CYS A 957 -51.78 11.60 46.38
C CYS A 957 -52.89 10.56 46.61
N THR A 958 -53.08 9.62 45.68
CA THR A 958 -54.20 8.67 45.70
C THR A 958 -53.81 7.22 45.40
N ASN A 959 -54.57 6.27 45.93
CA ASN A 959 -54.56 4.86 45.51
C ASN A 959 -55.99 4.45 45.16
N THR A 960 -56.13 3.76 44.02
CA THR A 960 -57.38 3.15 43.54
C THR A 960 -57.21 1.67 43.24
N GLY A 961 -55.96 1.16 43.24
CA GLY A 961 -55.65 -0.25 43.03
C GLY A 961 -55.84 -1.10 44.29
N THR A 962 -55.98 -2.41 44.11
CA THR A 962 -56.12 -3.35 45.23
C THR A 962 -54.79 -3.57 45.95
N VAL A 963 -54.82 -3.76 47.26
CA VAL A 963 -53.65 -4.09 48.09
C VAL A 963 -53.86 -5.47 48.70
N ASN A 964 -53.04 -6.45 48.30
CA ASN A 964 -53.21 -7.87 48.67
C ASN A 964 -54.63 -8.41 48.41
N GLY A 965 -55.28 -7.95 47.34
CA GLY A 965 -56.64 -8.32 46.96
C GLY A 965 -57.74 -7.46 47.58
N GLU A 966 -57.44 -6.66 48.60
CA GLU A 966 -58.40 -5.76 49.24
C GLU A 966 -58.57 -4.45 48.43
N PRO A 967 -59.80 -3.88 48.33
CA PRO A 967 -60.02 -2.59 47.68
C PRO A 967 -59.24 -1.44 48.33
N ALA A 968 -58.93 -0.40 47.56
CA ALA A 968 -58.24 0.79 48.08
C ALA A 968 -59.03 1.47 49.22
N SER A 969 -58.35 1.77 50.32
CA SER A 969 -58.91 2.47 51.49
C SER A 969 -57.85 3.37 52.14
N PRO A 970 -58.24 4.31 53.02
CA PRO A 970 -57.27 5.08 53.80
C PRO A 970 -56.34 4.21 54.67
N GLU A 971 -56.80 3.01 55.07
CA GLU A 971 -56.08 2.10 55.96
C GLU A 971 -54.96 1.33 55.26
N ASN A 972 -55.10 1.05 53.95
CA ASN A 972 -54.08 0.36 53.15
C ASN A 972 -53.30 1.30 52.22
N MET A 973 -53.45 2.61 52.40
CA MET A 973 -52.72 3.63 51.65
C MET A 973 -51.20 3.54 51.88
N TYR A 974 -50.81 3.29 53.13
CA TYR A 974 -49.42 3.18 53.59
C TYR A 974 -49.25 1.83 54.30
N GLY A 975 -48.22 1.06 53.95
CA GLY A 975 -47.97 -0.23 54.60
C GLY A 975 -47.43 -0.11 56.03
N GLY A 976 -46.81 1.03 56.35
CA GLY A 976 -46.39 1.42 57.70
C GLY A 976 -45.98 2.89 57.73
N ASN A 977 -46.23 3.52 58.88
CA ASN A 977 -45.85 4.90 59.19
C ASN A 977 -45.18 4.88 60.57
N ASN A 978 -44.15 5.73 60.77
CA ASN A 978 -43.51 5.91 62.06
C ASN A 978 -44.20 7.01 62.87
#